data_AF-A0AA42PDS8-F1
#
_entry.id   AF-A0AA42PDS8-F1
#
_cell.length_a   1.000
_cell.length_b   1.000
_cell.length_c   1.000
_cell.angle_alpha   90.00
_cell.angle_beta   90.00
_cell.angle_gamma   90.00
#
_symmetry.space_group_name_H-M   'P 1'
#
loop_
_entity.id
_entity.type
_entity.pdbx_description
1 polymer ?
#
loop_
_entity_poly.entity_id
_entity_poly.type
_entity_poly.pdbx_seq_one_letter_code
_entity_poly.pdbx_strand_id
1 'polypeptide(L)'
;MKLIKLVTTNFKRLGTFTADFTDGLNVICGENARGKSTLIQAIEAALFGVTVVPGKKEHIPTWGQTTFGLELHFHVAPANYVLTRSKSTAKLLRYGLDDNSEQLVANGNTPVTAYVEELLGLTAKDFALFLNSKQHQTSGLLSFGTTALNQKVEEFAGIALIDSIMTRARAMATAEKAAADACSVSDEELAVARAALDAATTCSEEAVVDRQKAEIALDNFPPLAATPPAVSSSALQATQRIAQRAESALREAEAALEHKREAVVTAEQALAECGELVDIDSVAAASAEKGAVLRQKRARLADVKEQLASAIRAEAEHEQAQTELAAIEPVNLETFEEQERTHKHYAEDAARTRELIAVDKSKLAALRKLEKDATCPTCGTALAEHDPDQLAEEIATLEKQISDLGVALSLATAGEAEGTKQLAALRKRIDQRSAKHAEVEKWAAKLVDASVVNDLRGEASSLESVIEELQGEVAALKAKADAGAEANERRAAAERRLNQAHKNVASAEDAVVEARQALVADAPTDEQIAAARAAEDAYARAKAEWDRSYQAAQHAVDMAVRDEAVAAKELREAQHRVEVLESTLQKVKGHEIAADRAGRLARFLADRRVQYLRDVWETVMAVASRQVKVATRGEITRITNEDGDFCYEEDGVVAPVACASGAQKAFIGSAVRIGLARALYGSDSLLIFDEPTESMSEHNATGLAASLAGSAKQLLLITHREQDQALAANIIEVGV
;
A
#
# COMPACT_ATOMS: atom_id res chain seq x y z
N MET A 1 -1.80 49.78 -14.34
CA MET A 1 -2.22 50.53 -13.13
C MET A 1 -2.72 51.89 -13.56
N LYS A 2 -3.75 52.43 -12.92
CA LYS A 2 -4.28 53.78 -13.19
C LYS A 2 -4.55 54.52 -11.89
N LEU A 3 -4.04 55.74 -11.75
CA LEU A 3 -4.39 56.67 -10.67
C LEU A 3 -5.77 57.27 -10.94
N ILE A 4 -6.58 57.41 -9.90
CA ILE A 4 -7.93 57.98 -9.97
C ILE A 4 -7.95 59.32 -9.25
N LYS A 5 -7.48 59.34 -8.00
CA LYS A 5 -7.53 60.52 -7.13
C LYS A 5 -6.43 60.49 -6.09
N LEU A 6 -5.84 61.65 -5.80
CA LEU A 6 -4.94 61.86 -4.68
C LEU A 6 -5.50 62.98 -3.80
N VAL A 7 -5.58 62.72 -2.49
CA VAL A 7 -5.86 63.73 -1.47
C VAL A 7 -4.67 63.79 -0.52
N THR A 8 -4.16 64.99 -0.28
CA THR A 8 -3.11 65.23 0.71
C THR A 8 -3.63 66.16 1.80
N THR A 9 -3.15 65.96 3.02
CA THR A 9 -3.39 66.83 4.19
C THR A 9 -2.05 67.16 4.81
N ASN A 10 -1.70 68.45 4.90
CA ASN A 10 -0.45 68.93 5.50
C ASN A 10 0.83 68.24 4.94
N PHE A 11 0.90 67.96 3.63
CA PHE A 11 2.05 67.26 3.05
C PHE A 11 3.04 68.22 2.38
N LYS A 12 4.25 68.36 2.95
CA LYS A 12 5.34 69.25 2.48
C LYS A 12 4.80 70.64 2.07
N ARG A 13 5.20 71.17 0.92
CA ARG A 13 4.69 72.43 0.37
C ARG A 13 3.32 72.30 -0.30
N LEU A 14 2.88 71.08 -0.61
CA LEU A 14 1.60 70.82 -1.26
C LEU A 14 0.42 71.09 -0.30
N GLY A 15 0.64 70.93 1.01
CA GLY A 15 -0.36 71.24 2.03
C GLY A 15 -1.58 70.32 1.93
N THR A 16 -2.77 70.93 2.03
CA THR A 16 -4.04 70.23 1.79
C THR A 16 -4.44 70.44 0.34
N PHE A 17 -4.44 69.37 -0.45
CA PHE A 17 -4.62 69.42 -1.89
C PHE A 17 -5.39 68.18 -2.37
N THR A 18 -6.11 68.33 -3.49
CA THR A 18 -6.80 67.22 -4.16
C THR A 18 -6.53 67.29 -5.65
N ALA A 19 -6.13 66.17 -6.23
CA ALA A 19 -5.98 66.01 -7.68
C ALA A 19 -6.77 64.79 -8.15
N ASP A 20 -7.57 64.99 -9.20
CA ASP A 20 -8.24 63.92 -9.94
C ASP A 20 -7.46 63.65 -11.24
N PHE A 21 -7.28 62.36 -11.56
CA PHE A 21 -6.51 61.92 -12.72
C PHE A 21 -7.43 61.25 -13.75
N THR A 22 -7.18 61.51 -15.03
CA THR A 22 -7.92 60.91 -16.16
C THR A 22 -7.03 59.95 -16.94
N ASP A 23 -7.61 59.21 -17.88
CA ASP A 23 -6.81 58.58 -18.94
C ASP A 23 -6.19 59.66 -19.85
N GLY A 24 -5.16 59.29 -20.61
CA GLY A 24 -4.39 60.18 -21.47
C GLY A 24 -3.36 61.01 -20.73
N LEU A 25 -3.00 62.15 -21.31
CA LEU A 25 -1.97 63.06 -20.80
C LEU A 25 -2.53 63.98 -19.70
N ASN A 26 -2.07 63.78 -18.47
CA ASN A 26 -2.32 64.64 -17.31
C ASN A 26 -1.12 65.58 -17.15
N VAL A 27 -1.30 66.86 -17.45
CA VAL A 27 -0.23 67.85 -17.31
C VAL A 27 -0.32 68.52 -15.95
N ILE A 28 0.78 68.52 -15.20
CA ILE A 28 0.89 69.12 -13.87
C ILE A 28 1.66 70.43 -13.99
N CYS A 29 0.96 71.54 -13.76
CA CYS A 29 1.50 72.90 -13.93
C CYS A 29 1.37 73.74 -12.65
N GLY A 30 2.11 74.84 -12.59
CA GLY A 30 2.18 75.76 -11.46
C GLY A 30 3.53 76.50 -11.43
N GLU A 31 3.63 77.57 -10.65
CA GLU A 31 4.89 78.31 -10.51
C GLU A 31 6.01 77.40 -9.97
N ASN A 32 7.27 77.78 -10.21
CA ASN A 32 8.40 77.07 -9.63
C ASN A 32 8.35 77.15 -8.09
N ALA A 33 8.76 76.06 -7.44
CA ALA A 33 8.75 75.90 -5.98
C ALA A 33 7.37 75.86 -5.27
N ARG A 34 6.25 75.72 -6.02
CA ARG A 34 4.89 75.52 -5.47
C ARG A 34 4.51 74.07 -5.14
N GLY A 35 5.35 73.09 -5.50
CA GLY A 35 5.15 71.69 -5.11
C GLY A 35 4.77 70.72 -6.23
N LYS A 36 5.02 71.04 -7.52
CA LYS A 36 4.77 70.12 -8.67
C LYS A 36 5.39 68.72 -8.47
N SER A 37 6.70 68.65 -8.27
CA SER A 37 7.38 67.38 -7.95
C SER A 37 7.00 66.82 -6.57
N THR A 38 6.46 67.66 -5.67
CA THR A 38 5.93 67.20 -4.36
C THR A 38 4.66 66.36 -4.53
N LEU A 39 3.87 66.60 -5.58
CA LEU A 39 2.71 65.77 -5.92
C LEU A 39 3.13 64.35 -6.31
N ILE A 40 4.18 64.19 -7.12
CA ILE A 40 4.72 62.87 -7.46
C ILE A 40 5.31 62.19 -6.21
N GLN A 41 6.02 62.93 -5.36
CA GLN A 41 6.49 62.41 -4.08
C GLN A 41 5.34 61.96 -3.16
N ALA A 42 4.18 62.61 -3.22
CA ALA A 42 2.99 62.21 -2.46
C ALA A 42 2.42 60.88 -2.98
N ILE A 43 2.38 60.69 -4.31
CA ILE A 43 1.97 59.42 -4.93
C ILE A 43 2.96 58.31 -4.56
N GLU A 44 4.27 58.55 -4.69
CA GLU A 44 5.31 57.57 -4.32
C GLU A 44 5.21 57.21 -2.82
N ALA A 45 5.03 58.21 -1.94
CA ALA A 45 4.85 57.98 -0.51
C ALA A 45 3.57 57.23 -0.17
N ALA A 46 2.48 57.50 -0.88
CA ALA A 46 1.24 56.76 -0.73
C ALA A 46 1.45 55.28 -1.10
N LEU A 47 2.10 54.99 -2.23
CA LEU A 47 2.31 53.60 -2.67
C LEU A 47 3.32 52.86 -1.79
N PHE A 48 4.51 53.41 -1.61
CA PHE A 48 5.66 52.68 -1.06
C PHE A 48 6.07 53.12 0.35
N GLY A 49 5.46 54.19 0.87
CA GLY A 49 5.75 54.71 2.21
C GLY A 49 6.72 55.90 2.20
N VAL A 50 6.79 56.59 3.34
CA VAL A 50 7.50 57.88 3.47
C VAL A 50 9.01 57.84 3.26
N THR A 51 9.63 56.66 3.26
CA THR A 51 11.09 56.50 3.11
C THR A 51 11.58 56.83 1.70
N VAL A 52 10.70 56.76 0.69
CA VAL A 52 11.03 57.11 -0.70
C VAL A 52 11.10 58.63 -0.92
N VAL A 53 10.57 59.40 0.02
CA VAL A 53 10.54 60.85 -0.05
C VAL A 53 11.86 61.42 0.45
N PRO A 54 12.54 62.31 -0.31
CA PRO A 54 13.78 62.91 0.13
C PRO A 54 13.60 63.72 1.42
N GLY A 55 14.49 63.49 2.39
CA GLY A 55 14.54 64.18 3.69
C GLY A 55 14.26 63.27 4.89
N LYS A 56 14.27 63.85 6.09
CA LYS A 56 13.90 63.15 7.32
C LYS A 56 12.37 63.08 7.46
N LYS A 57 11.84 62.01 8.06
CA LYS A 57 10.38 61.79 8.23
C LYS A 57 9.71 62.93 9.01
N GLU A 58 10.43 63.57 9.92
CA GLU A 58 9.96 64.70 10.73
C GLU A 58 9.74 65.98 9.90
N HIS A 59 10.35 66.07 8.71
CA HIS A 59 10.26 67.24 7.83
C HIS A 59 9.23 67.07 6.71
N ILE A 60 8.47 65.97 6.72
CA ILE A 60 7.41 65.71 5.73
C ILE A 60 6.15 66.55 5.99
N PRO A 61 5.67 66.74 7.24
CA PRO A 61 4.56 67.66 7.49
C PRO A 61 4.85 69.07 6.96
N THR A 62 3.81 69.76 6.49
CA THR A 62 3.87 71.18 6.13
C THR A 62 4.40 72.00 7.31
N TRP A 63 5.18 73.05 7.04
CA TRP A 63 5.78 73.87 8.09
C TRP A 63 4.73 74.38 9.09
N GLY A 64 4.99 74.14 10.39
CA GLY A 64 4.08 74.45 11.49
C GLY A 64 3.08 73.33 11.84
N GLN A 65 3.03 72.26 11.05
CA GLN A 65 2.18 71.09 11.31
C GLN A 65 2.99 69.93 11.89
N THR A 66 2.33 69.08 12.67
CA THR A 66 2.95 67.90 13.31
C THR A 66 2.55 66.58 12.65
N THR A 67 1.48 66.59 11.86
CA THR A 67 0.90 65.41 11.20
C THR A 67 0.63 65.70 9.73
N PHE A 68 0.59 64.63 8.93
CA PHE A 68 0.19 64.67 7.53
C PHE A 68 -0.67 63.43 7.22
N GLY A 69 -1.44 63.52 6.15
CA GLY A 69 -2.24 62.41 5.61
C GLY A 69 -2.14 62.35 4.09
N LEU A 70 -2.19 61.13 3.56
CA LEU A 70 -2.25 60.82 2.15
C LEU A 70 -3.39 59.83 1.93
N GLU A 71 -4.21 60.07 0.93
CA GLU A 71 -5.24 59.14 0.46
C GLU A 71 -5.13 59.03 -1.06
N LEU A 72 -4.82 57.84 -1.56
CA LEU A 72 -4.65 57.56 -2.97
C LEU A 72 -5.66 56.52 -3.43
N HIS A 73 -6.46 56.89 -4.43
CA HIS A 73 -7.38 56.02 -5.13
C HIS A 73 -6.75 55.61 -6.45
N PHE A 74 -6.68 54.30 -6.71
CA PHE A 74 -6.09 53.78 -7.93
C PHE A 74 -6.73 52.44 -8.33
N HIS A 75 -6.56 52.07 -9.59
CA HIS A 75 -7.07 50.86 -10.19
C HIS A 75 -5.92 49.95 -10.63
N VAL A 76 -6.00 48.68 -10.25
CA VAL A 76 -5.17 47.59 -10.77
C VAL A 76 -6.11 46.44 -11.07
N ALA A 77 -6.19 46.03 -12.33
CA ALA A 77 -7.15 45.01 -12.76
C ALA A 77 -7.05 43.75 -11.88
N PRO A 78 -8.18 43.22 -11.38
CA PRO A 78 -9.56 43.57 -11.69
C PRO A 78 -10.24 44.50 -10.65
N ALA A 79 -9.53 45.24 -9.78
CA ALA A 79 -10.14 45.94 -8.65
C ALA A 79 -9.71 47.41 -8.49
N ASN A 80 -10.52 48.17 -7.76
CA ASN A 80 -10.17 49.51 -7.29
C ASN A 80 -9.61 49.44 -5.87
N TYR A 81 -8.69 50.34 -5.55
CA TYR A 81 -8.00 50.39 -4.28
C TYR A 81 -8.02 51.80 -3.70
N VAL A 82 -8.20 51.88 -2.39
CA VAL A 82 -8.06 53.12 -1.61
C VAL A 82 -6.99 52.90 -0.56
N LEU A 83 -5.90 53.64 -0.70
CA LEU A 83 -4.76 53.59 0.20
C LEU A 83 -4.73 54.86 1.03
N THR A 84 -4.76 54.70 2.36
CA THR A 84 -4.56 55.82 3.30
C THR A 84 -3.23 55.64 4.03
N ARG A 85 -2.43 56.71 4.15
CA ARG A 85 -1.15 56.72 4.86
C ARG A 85 -0.98 57.99 5.69
N SER A 86 -0.37 57.84 6.86
CA SER A 86 0.06 58.92 7.75
C SER A 86 1.49 58.67 8.22
N LYS A 87 1.97 59.46 9.19
CA LYS A 87 3.30 59.27 9.80
C LYS A 87 3.49 57.88 10.41
N SER A 88 2.45 57.29 11.02
CA SER A 88 2.54 56.03 11.76
C SER A 88 1.57 54.95 11.29
N THR A 89 0.52 55.31 10.56
CA THR A 89 -0.52 54.36 10.12
C THR A 89 -0.58 54.26 8.60
N ALA A 90 -0.96 53.08 8.10
CA ALA A 90 -1.28 52.85 6.71
C ALA A 90 -2.41 51.83 6.62
N LYS A 91 -3.37 52.00 5.71
CA LYS A 91 -4.42 51.04 5.42
C LYS A 91 -4.66 50.97 3.92
N LEU A 92 -4.85 49.77 3.42
CA LEU A 92 -5.21 49.51 2.02
C LEU A 92 -6.55 48.77 1.97
N LEU A 93 -7.52 49.39 1.32
CA LEU A 93 -8.84 48.85 1.06
C LEU A 93 -8.95 48.46 -0.42
N ARG A 94 -9.58 47.32 -0.69
CA ARG A 94 -9.92 46.85 -2.04
C ARG A 94 -11.43 46.91 -2.21
N TYR A 95 -11.85 47.38 -3.39
CA TYR A 95 -13.23 47.47 -3.83
C TYR A 95 -13.43 46.61 -5.09
N GLY A 96 -14.34 45.63 -5.01
CA GLY A 96 -14.74 44.81 -6.15
C GLY A 96 -15.50 45.62 -7.20
N LEU A 97 -15.28 45.36 -8.49
CA LEU A 97 -15.94 46.12 -9.57
C LEU A 97 -17.45 45.81 -9.68
N ASP A 98 -17.88 44.60 -9.30
CA ASP A 98 -19.25 44.12 -9.53
C ASP A 98 -20.18 44.31 -8.31
N ASP A 99 -19.64 44.23 -7.10
CA ASP A 99 -20.40 44.24 -5.85
C ASP A 99 -20.08 45.45 -4.95
N ASN A 100 -19.06 46.24 -5.32
CA ASN A 100 -18.51 47.34 -4.53
C ASN A 100 -18.17 46.92 -3.08
N SER A 101 -17.87 45.62 -2.85
CA SER A 101 -17.57 45.11 -1.52
C SER A 101 -16.23 45.67 -1.04
N GLU A 102 -16.23 46.21 0.18
CA GLU A 102 -15.02 46.77 0.80
C GLU A 102 -14.30 45.68 1.60
N GLN A 103 -13.03 45.45 1.27
CA GLN A 103 -12.18 44.53 2.01
C GLN A 103 -10.90 45.24 2.46
N LEU A 104 -10.59 45.17 3.77
CA LEU A 104 -9.28 45.56 4.29
C LEU A 104 -8.25 44.49 3.91
N VAL A 105 -7.28 44.87 3.09
CA VAL A 105 -6.31 43.94 2.52
C VAL A 105 -4.97 43.99 3.25
N ALA A 106 -4.56 45.18 3.68
CA ALA A 106 -3.35 45.35 4.49
C ALA A 106 -3.52 46.52 5.47
N ASN A 107 -2.89 46.38 6.63
CA ASN A 107 -2.90 47.39 7.70
C ASN A 107 -1.50 47.47 8.32
N GLY A 108 -1.00 48.69 8.53
CA GLY A 108 0.38 48.97 8.96
C GLY A 108 1.30 49.32 7.78
N ASN A 109 2.32 50.15 8.03
CA ASN A 109 3.18 50.68 6.97
C ASN A 109 3.94 49.58 6.20
N THR A 110 4.58 48.65 6.90
CA THR A 110 5.35 47.55 6.27
C THR A 110 4.46 46.59 5.50
N PRO A 111 3.35 46.04 6.08
CA PRO A 111 2.45 45.16 5.35
C PRO A 111 1.79 45.82 4.14
N VAL A 112 1.40 47.11 4.24
CA VAL A 112 0.83 47.84 3.10
C VAL A 112 1.86 48.04 1.99
N THR A 113 3.11 48.41 2.31
CA THR A 113 4.16 48.52 1.30
C THR A 113 4.42 47.18 0.63
N ALA A 114 4.60 46.09 1.40
CA ALA A 114 4.84 44.76 0.84
C ALA A 114 3.70 44.30 -0.07
N TYR A 115 2.45 44.52 0.34
CA TYR A 115 1.29 44.19 -0.48
C TYR A 115 1.22 45.03 -1.77
N VAL A 116 1.56 46.32 -1.72
CA VAL A 116 1.60 47.17 -2.93
C VAL A 116 2.73 46.74 -3.87
N GLU A 117 3.90 46.38 -3.35
CA GLU A 117 5.00 45.87 -4.17
C GLU A 117 4.63 44.53 -4.85
N GLU A 118 3.96 43.63 -4.13
CA GLU A 118 3.41 42.39 -4.70
C GLU A 118 2.32 42.66 -5.74
N LEU A 119 1.37 43.56 -5.44
CA LEU A 119 0.27 43.92 -6.32
C LEU A 119 0.75 44.54 -7.64
N LEU A 120 1.80 45.36 -7.60
CA LEU A 120 2.36 46.02 -8.77
C LEU A 120 3.45 45.17 -9.46
N GLY A 121 4.00 44.16 -8.77
CA GLY A 121 5.18 43.42 -9.20
C GLY A 121 6.45 44.29 -9.28
N LEU A 122 6.50 45.40 -8.54
CA LEU A 122 7.61 46.36 -8.54
C LEU A 122 7.97 46.78 -7.14
N THR A 123 9.26 46.81 -6.85
CA THR A 123 9.74 47.55 -5.69
C THR A 123 9.62 49.06 -5.92
N ALA A 124 9.70 49.85 -4.85
CA ALA A 124 9.74 51.30 -4.96
C ALA A 124 10.87 51.82 -5.88
N LYS A 125 12.02 51.14 -5.87
CA LYS A 125 13.17 51.48 -6.73
C LYS A 125 12.88 51.18 -8.19
N ASP A 126 12.22 50.05 -8.46
CA ASP A 126 11.86 49.65 -9.81
C ASP A 126 10.77 50.55 -10.39
N PHE A 127 9.77 50.93 -9.59
CA PHE A 127 8.78 51.95 -9.98
C PHE A 127 9.46 53.27 -10.36
N ALA A 128 10.42 53.73 -9.56
CA ALA A 128 11.21 54.92 -9.85
C ALA A 128 12.12 54.77 -11.08
N LEU A 129 12.52 53.57 -11.45
CA LEU A 129 13.38 53.33 -12.62
C LEU A 129 12.57 53.27 -13.92
N PHE A 130 11.50 52.48 -13.93
CA PHE A 130 10.74 52.12 -15.14
C PHE A 130 9.51 53.01 -15.38
N LEU A 131 8.82 53.46 -14.32
CA LEU A 131 7.55 54.18 -14.46
C LEU A 131 7.65 55.67 -14.15
N ASN A 132 8.66 56.11 -13.38
CA ASN A 132 8.84 57.52 -13.02
C ASN A 132 10.18 58.12 -13.49
N SER A 133 10.14 58.97 -14.50
CA SER A 133 11.27 59.82 -14.87
C SER A 133 11.38 61.01 -13.93
N LYS A 134 12.21 60.90 -12.87
CA LYS A 134 12.51 62.04 -12.00
C LYS A 134 13.26 63.15 -12.75
N GLN A 135 13.21 64.36 -12.23
CA GLN A 135 13.91 65.52 -12.77
C GLN A 135 15.41 65.21 -12.97
N HIS A 136 15.95 65.56 -14.15
CA HIS A 136 17.30 65.23 -14.62
C HIS A 136 17.65 63.72 -14.72
N GLN A 137 16.68 62.80 -14.56
CA GLN A 137 16.87 61.34 -14.65
C GLN A 137 16.23 60.71 -15.90
N THR A 138 15.81 61.52 -16.88
CA THR A 138 15.24 61.04 -18.15
C THR A 138 16.19 60.15 -18.92
N SER A 139 17.49 60.47 -18.91
CA SER A 139 18.54 59.63 -19.47
C SER A 139 19.19 58.67 -18.47
N GLY A 140 18.77 58.69 -17.19
CA GLY A 140 19.40 57.93 -16.11
C GLY A 140 19.35 56.41 -16.32
N LEU A 141 18.32 55.95 -17.03
CA LEU A 141 18.17 54.54 -17.45
C LEU A 141 19.27 54.09 -18.42
N LEU A 142 19.76 55.00 -19.28
CA LEU A 142 20.79 54.71 -20.29
C LEU A 142 22.20 54.59 -19.68
N SER A 143 22.39 55.20 -18.50
CA SER A 143 23.60 55.09 -17.69
C SER A 143 23.46 54.05 -16.57
N PHE A 144 22.31 53.38 -16.47
CA PHE A 144 22.11 52.28 -15.54
C PHE A 144 22.98 51.13 -16.04
N GLY A 145 23.96 50.69 -15.24
CA GLY A 145 24.97 49.73 -15.67
C GLY A 145 24.34 48.53 -16.39
N THR A 146 24.92 48.16 -17.54
CA THR A 146 24.38 47.19 -18.50
C THR A 146 23.97 45.87 -17.84
N THR A 147 24.80 45.33 -16.95
CA THR A 147 24.52 44.13 -16.16
C THR A 147 23.32 44.29 -15.22
N ALA A 148 23.20 45.42 -14.54
CA ALA A 148 22.14 45.67 -13.57
C ALA A 148 20.77 45.84 -14.25
N LEU A 149 20.74 46.49 -15.41
CA LEU A 149 19.52 46.62 -16.19
C LEU A 149 19.10 45.28 -16.80
N ASN A 150 20.05 44.50 -17.34
CA ASN A 150 19.77 43.15 -17.84
C ASN A 150 19.21 42.24 -16.75
N GLN A 151 19.81 42.24 -15.56
CA GLN A 151 19.32 41.45 -14.43
C GLN A 151 17.89 41.83 -14.04
N LYS A 152 17.57 43.13 -14.06
CA LYS A 152 16.20 43.60 -13.81
C LYS A 152 15.22 43.13 -14.88
N VAL A 153 15.61 43.20 -16.16
CA VAL A 153 14.78 42.66 -17.25
C VAL A 153 14.60 41.15 -17.12
N GLU A 154 15.63 40.39 -16.73
CA GLU A 154 15.51 38.95 -16.45
C GLU A 154 14.51 38.64 -15.33
N GLU A 155 14.57 39.42 -14.24
CA GLU A 155 13.67 39.32 -13.09
C GLU A 155 12.21 39.49 -13.52
N PHE A 156 11.90 40.55 -14.27
CA PHE A 156 10.53 40.80 -14.74
C PHE A 156 10.06 39.87 -15.85
N ALA A 157 10.96 39.43 -16.72
CA ALA A 157 10.62 38.47 -17.78
C ALA A 157 10.26 37.09 -17.20
N GLY A 158 10.44 36.86 -15.89
CA GLY A 158 10.05 35.63 -15.20
C GLY A 158 11.04 34.48 -15.41
N ILE A 159 12.30 34.80 -15.72
CA ILE A 159 13.31 33.80 -16.08
C ILE A 159 13.72 32.94 -14.90
N ALA A 160 13.60 33.48 -13.69
CA ALA A 160 13.82 32.73 -12.46
C ALA A 160 13.01 31.42 -12.41
N LEU A 161 11.80 31.40 -12.99
CA LEU A 161 10.99 30.19 -13.09
C LEU A 161 11.67 29.14 -13.99
N ILE A 162 12.13 29.54 -15.18
CA ILE A 162 12.84 28.67 -16.13
C ILE A 162 14.10 28.10 -15.47
N ASP A 163 14.89 28.94 -14.80
CA ASP A 163 16.11 28.54 -14.11
C ASP A 163 15.84 27.55 -12.96
N SER A 164 14.76 27.77 -12.20
CA SER A 164 14.36 26.87 -11.12
C SER A 164 13.92 25.49 -11.62
N ILE A 165 13.21 25.42 -12.76
CA ILE A 165 12.75 24.17 -13.36
C ILE A 165 13.94 23.44 -13.98
N MET A 166 14.80 24.15 -14.70
CA MET A 166 16.02 23.61 -15.27
C MET A 166 16.93 22.99 -14.18
N THR A 167 17.12 23.69 -13.06
CA THR A 167 17.94 23.20 -11.93
C THR A 167 17.35 21.93 -11.33
N ARG A 168 16.03 21.89 -11.11
CA ARG A 168 15.34 20.69 -10.61
C ARG A 168 15.42 19.52 -11.60
N ALA A 169 15.25 19.78 -12.89
CA ALA A 169 15.38 18.77 -13.94
C ALA A 169 16.80 18.19 -14.00
N ARG A 170 17.85 19.01 -13.84
CA ARG A 170 19.24 18.54 -13.73
C ARG A 170 19.45 17.67 -12.49
N ALA A 171 18.96 18.11 -11.33
CA ALA A 171 19.07 17.35 -10.09
C ALA A 171 18.38 15.99 -10.19
N MET A 172 17.17 15.94 -10.77
CA MET A 172 16.45 14.71 -11.04
C MET A 172 17.23 13.80 -12.00
N ALA A 173 17.77 14.34 -13.10
CA ALA A 173 18.55 13.54 -14.04
C ALA A 173 19.76 12.87 -13.38
N THR A 174 20.47 13.58 -12.50
CA THR A 174 21.60 13.04 -11.74
C THR A 174 21.16 11.98 -10.74
N ALA A 175 20.07 12.22 -10.00
CA ALA A 175 19.56 11.29 -9.00
C ALA A 175 19.07 9.97 -9.62
N GLU A 176 18.30 10.06 -10.70
CA GLU A 176 17.81 8.89 -11.45
C GLU A 176 18.97 8.09 -12.06
N LYS A 177 19.99 8.79 -12.60
CA LYS A 177 21.19 8.11 -13.11
C LYS A 177 21.95 7.39 -12.00
N ALA A 178 22.14 8.02 -10.84
CA ALA A 178 22.80 7.38 -9.70
C ALA A 178 22.00 6.17 -9.18
N ALA A 179 20.67 6.23 -9.22
CA ALA A 179 19.81 5.10 -8.86
C ALA A 179 19.94 3.93 -9.85
N ALA A 180 20.01 4.22 -11.16
CA ALA A 180 20.29 3.22 -12.19
C ALA A 180 21.66 2.56 -11.97
N ASP A 181 22.70 3.35 -11.72
CA ASP A 181 24.06 2.87 -11.49
C ASP A 181 24.16 2.01 -10.20
N ALA A 182 23.43 2.37 -9.15
CA ALA A 182 23.42 1.65 -7.87
C ALA A 182 22.70 0.30 -7.91
N CYS A 183 21.73 0.14 -8.81
CA CYS A 183 21.01 -1.12 -9.02
C CYS A 183 21.59 -1.93 -10.19
N SER A 184 22.81 -1.63 -10.64
CA SER A 184 23.41 -2.25 -11.82
C SER A 184 23.43 -3.77 -11.71
N VAL A 185 22.66 -4.39 -12.58
CA VAL A 185 22.70 -5.82 -12.90
C VAL A 185 23.10 -5.89 -14.36
N SER A 186 24.11 -6.70 -14.67
CA SER A 186 24.55 -6.86 -16.05
C SER A 186 23.64 -7.83 -16.81
N ASP A 187 23.47 -7.61 -18.12
CA ASP A 187 22.81 -8.59 -18.99
C ASP A 187 23.53 -9.96 -18.96
N GLU A 188 24.83 -9.97 -18.66
CA GLU A 188 25.64 -11.18 -18.48
C GLU A 188 25.24 -11.97 -17.21
N GLU A 189 25.03 -11.30 -16.08
CA GLU A 189 24.53 -11.95 -14.86
C GLU A 189 23.14 -12.57 -15.04
N LEU A 190 22.26 -11.90 -15.78
CA LEU A 190 20.95 -12.44 -16.13
C LEU A 190 21.08 -13.64 -17.08
N ALA A 191 21.98 -13.59 -18.06
CA ALA A 191 22.25 -14.71 -18.96
C ALA A 191 22.77 -15.94 -18.19
N VAL A 192 23.68 -15.74 -17.24
CA VAL A 192 24.18 -16.81 -16.35
C VAL A 192 23.06 -17.40 -15.50
N ALA A 193 22.19 -16.55 -14.92
CA ALA A 193 21.06 -17.01 -14.11
C ALA A 193 20.04 -17.82 -14.95
N ARG A 194 19.78 -17.41 -16.19
CA ARG A 194 18.92 -18.15 -17.12
C ARG A 194 19.52 -19.50 -17.51
N ALA A 195 20.82 -19.56 -17.78
CA ALA A 195 21.48 -20.83 -18.05
C ALA A 195 21.43 -21.79 -16.85
N ALA A 196 21.55 -21.26 -15.62
CA ALA A 196 21.37 -22.06 -14.40
C ALA A 196 19.92 -22.55 -14.23
N LEU A 197 18.92 -21.74 -14.59
CA LEU A 197 17.52 -22.14 -14.60
C LEU A 197 17.24 -23.26 -15.61
N ASP A 198 17.79 -23.17 -16.82
CA ASP A 198 17.65 -24.21 -17.85
C ASP A 198 18.28 -25.54 -17.38
N ALA A 199 19.46 -25.47 -16.76
CA ALA A 199 20.12 -26.64 -16.18
C ALA A 199 19.31 -27.26 -15.02
N ALA A 200 18.79 -26.43 -14.10
CA ALA A 200 17.97 -26.91 -12.98
C ALA A 200 16.62 -27.50 -13.45
N THR A 201 16.05 -26.96 -14.52
CA THR A 201 14.83 -27.48 -15.15
C THR A 201 15.09 -28.88 -15.69
N THR A 202 16.18 -29.06 -16.44
CA THR A 202 16.59 -30.37 -16.98
C THR A 202 16.81 -31.39 -15.86
N CYS A 203 17.55 -31.01 -14.82
CA CYS A 203 17.81 -31.86 -13.64
C CYS A 203 16.50 -32.28 -12.93
N SER A 204 15.55 -31.36 -12.78
CA SER A 204 14.25 -31.66 -12.17
C SER A 204 13.42 -32.63 -13.03
N GLU A 205 13.43 -32.48 -14.35
CA GLU A 205 12.73 -33.40 -15.26
C GLU A 205 13.33 -34.81 -15.21
N GLU A 206 14.66 -34.93 -15.22
CA GLU A 206 15.38 -36.19 -15.10
C GLU A 206 15.07 -36.90 -13.76
N ALA A 207 15.08 -36.17 -12.65
CA ALA A 207 14.80 -36.73 -11.32
C ALA A 207 13.36 -37.29 -11.21
N VAL A 208 12.37 -36.61 -11.80
CA VAL A 208 10.98 -37.11 -11.88
C VAL A 208 10.92 -38.42 -12.65
N VAL A 209 11.62 -38.51 -13.79
CA VAL A 209 11.68 -39.72 -14.61
C VAL A 209 12.35 -40.87 -13.83
N ASP A 210 13.42 -40.60 -13.09
CA ASP A 210 14.12 -41.62 -12.31
C ASP A 210 13.30 -42.11 -11.10
N ARG A 211 12.53 -41.24 -10.43
CA ARG A 211 11.54 -41.67 -9.43
C ARG A 211 10.50 -42.60 -10.06
N GLN A 212 9.93 -42.23 -11.20
CA GLN A 212 8.94 -43.08 -11.88
C GLN A 212 9.52 -44.44 -12.25
N LYS A 213 10.75 -44.51 -12.76
CA LYS A 213 11.43 -45.79 -13.04
C LYS A 213 11.60 -46.63 -11.77
N ALA A 214 11.99 -46.03 -10.65
CA ALA A 214 12.17 -46.73 -9.39
C ALA A 214 10.83 -47.27 -8.85
N GLU A 215 9.76 -46.48 -8.91
CA GLU A 215 8.40 -46.91 -8.51
C GLU A 215 7.89 -48.06 -9.37
N ILE A 216 8.02 -47.97 -10.70
CA ILE A 216 7.65 -49.05 -11.63
C ILE A 216 8.44 -50.32 -11.33
N ALA A 217 9.72 -50.22 -10.97
CA ALA A 217 10.54 -51.37 -10.61
C ALA A 217 10.09 -52.02 -9.29
N LEU A 218 9.62 -51.24 -8.32
CA LEU A 218 9.07 -51.73 -7.07
C LEU A 218 7.67 -52.36 -7.25
N ASP A 219 6.79 -51.73 -8.04
CA ASP A 219 5.45 -52.22 -8.34
C ASP A 219 5.49 -53.55 -9.10
N ASN A 220 6.47 -53.73 -9.99
CA ASN A 220 6.69 -54.96 -10.74
C ASN A 220 7.66 -55.94 -10.06
N PHE A 221 7.95 -55.76 -8.76
CA PHE A 221 8.88 -56.63 -8.06
C PHE A 221 8.35 -58.07 -8.01
N PRO A 222 9.14 -59.08 -8.44
CA PRO A 222 8.64 -60.44 -8.60
C PRO A 222 8.25 -61.07 -7.25
N PRO A 223 7.17 -61.86 -7.18
CA PRO A 223 6.80 -62.57 -5.96
C PRO A 223 7.85 -63.64 -5.59
N LEU A 224 7.91 -64.02 -4.31
CA LEU A 224 8.81 -65.08 -3.84
C LEU A 224 8.54 -66.39 -4.59
N ALA A 225 9.51 -66.84 -5.38
CA ALA A 225 9.38 -68.04 -6.21
C ALA A 225 9.44 -69.35 -5.40
N ALA A 226 10.04 -69.34 -4.21
CA ALA A 226 10.14 -70.50 -3.34
C ALA A 226 8.81 -70.74 -2.61
N THR A 227 8.27 -71.96 -2.68
CA THR A 227 7.07 -72.36 -1.93
C THR A 227 7.44 -72.91 -0.56
N PRO A 228 6.67 -72.61 0.50
CA PRO A 228 6.89 -73.22 1.81
C PRO A 228 6.72 -74.75 1.72
N PRO A 229 7.49 -75.53 2.49
CA PRO A 229 7.37 -76.99 2.48
C PRO A 229 5.99 -77.43 2.99
N ALA A 230 5.41 -78.46 2.35
CA ALA A 230 4.06 -78.93 2.63
C ALA A 230 3.90 -79.63 4.00
N VAL A 231 4.99 -80.14 4.56
CA VAL A 231 5.01 -80.81 5.87
C VAL A 231 6.23 -80.30 6.63
N SER A 232 6.02 -79.82 7.86
CA SER A 232 7.12 -79.31 8.68
C SER A 232 7.91 -80.44 9.33
N SER A 233 9.19 -80.18 9.60
CA SER A 233 10.05 -81.12 10.34
C SER A 233 9.49 -81.41 11.75
N SER A 234 8.83 -80.42 12.36
CA SER A 234 8.15 -80.57 13.65
C SER A 234 6.92 -81.48 13.59
N ALA A 235 6.17 -81.48 12.48
CA ALA A 235 5.00 -82.33 12.29
C ALA A 235 5.42 -83.81 12.13
N LEU A 236 6.48 -84.09 11.36
CA LEU A 236 7.04 -85.44 11.19
C LEU A 236 7.60 -86.02 12.51
N GLN A 237 8.25 -85.17 13.32
CA GLN A 237 8.72 -85.56 14.65
C GLN A 237 7.58 -85.90 15.62
N ALA A 238 6.46 -85.18 15.53
CA ALA A 238 5.28 -85.50 16.32
C ALA A 238 4.70 -86.86 15.92
N THR A 239 4.69 -87.20 14.63
CA THR A 239 4.22 -88.51 14.13
C THR A 239 5.12 -89.66 14.56
N GLN A 240 6.46 -89.48 14.53
CA GLN A 240 7.43 -90.48 15.01
C GLN A 240 7.26 -90.79 16.51
N ARG A 241 6.99 -89.76 17.33
CA ARG A 241 6.71 -89.91 18.78
C ARG A 241 5.39 -90.62 19.04
N ILE A 242 4.38 -90.44 18.18
CA ILE A 242 3.09 -91.12 18.29
C ILE A 242 3.27 -92.63 18.04
N ALA A 243 4.05 -93.02 17.03
CA ALA A 243 4.35 -94.42 16.73
C ALA A 243 5.06 -95.16 17.90
N GLN A 244 6.05 -94.52 18.53
CA GLN A 244 6.76 -95.08 19.69
C GLN A 244 5.86 -95.31 20.92
N ARG A 245 4.86 -94.44 21.11
CA ARG A 245 3.89 -94.55 22.22
C ARG A 245 2.86 -95.67 22.00
N ALA A 246 2.48 -95.92 20.75
CA ALA A 246 1.58 -97.02 20.41
C ALA A 246 2.19 -98.39 20.76
N GLU A 247 3.50 -98.55 20.59
CA GLU A 247 4.24 -99.79 20.85
C GLU A 247 4.31 -100.14 22.35
N SER A 248 4.46 -99.13 23.23
CA SER A 248 4.41 -99.34 24.68
C SER A 248 3.02 -99.67 25.21
N ALA A 249 1.96 -99.09 24.61
CA ALA A 249 0.58 -99.28 25.04
C ALA A 249 0.07 -100.72 24.83
N LEU A 250 0.59 -101.43 23.81
CA LEU A 250 0.22 -102.82 23.53
C LEU A 250 0.63 -103.79 24.66
N ARG A 251 1.78 -103.56 25.31
CA ARG A 251 2.26 -104.43 26.40
C ARG A 251 1.45 -104.30 27.69
N GLU A 252 0.87 -103.13 27.95
CA GLU A 252 0.09 -102.87 29.17
C GLU A 252 -1.34 -103.41 29.07
N ALA A 253 -1.91 -103.45 27.86
CA ALA A 253 -3.26 -103.95 27.60
C ALA A 253 -3.42 -105.46 27.86
N GLU A 254 -2.41 -106.28 27.57
CA GLU A 254 -2.45 -107.75 27.75
C GLU A 254 -2.56 -108.19 29.22
N ALA A 255 -2.03 -107.42 30.17
CA ALA A 255 -2.06 -107.75 31.60
C ALA A 255 -3.38 -107.39 32.30
N ALA A 256 -4.13 -106.43 31.75
CA ALA A 256 -5.37 -105.92 32.35
C ALA A 256 -6.59 -106.85 32.10
N LEU A 257 -6.55 -107.68 31.07
CA LEU A 257 -7.65 -108.56 30.64
C LEU A 257 -8.00 -109.65 31.68
N GLU A 258 -7.01 -110.21 32.36
CA GLU A 258 -7.20 -111.35 33.28
C GLU A 258 -7.97 -110.96 34.55
N HIS A 259 -7.71 -109.76 35.10
CA HIS A 259 -8.34 -109.27 36.33
C HIS A 259 -9.82 -108.87 36.15
N LYS A 260 -10.29 -108.62 34.92
CA LYS A 260 -11.64 -108.09 34.68
C LYS A 260 -12.72 -109.18 34.59
N ARG A 261 -12.34 -110.45 34.39
CA ARG A 261 -13.28 -111.59 34.26
C ARG A 261 -14.02 -111.95 35.56
N GLU A 262 -13.46 -111.67 36.72
CA GLU A 262 -14.07 -111.99 38.02
C GLU A 262 -15.14 -110.99 38.48
N ALA A 263 -15.17 -109.77 37.92
CA ALA A 263 -16.09 -108.70 38.34
C ALA A 263 -17.51 -108.80 37.75
N VAL A 264 -17.75 -109.74 36.83
CA VAL A 264 -19.03 -109.94 36.11
C VAL A 264 -20.11 -110.57 36.97
N VAL A 265 -19.75 -111.57 37.77
CA VAL A 265 -20.70 -112.40 38.54
C VAL A 265 -21.46 -111.59 39.60
N THR A 266 -20.86 -110.53 40.14
CA THR A 266 -21.44 -109.66 41.18
C THR A 266 -22.43 -108.62 40.63
N ALA A 267 -22.38 -108.31 39.34
CA ALA A 267 -23.21 -107.26 38.76
C ALA A 267 -24.58 -107.76 38.25
N GLU A 268 -24.73 -109.06 37.99
CA GLU A 268 -25.98 -109.67 37.49
C GLU A 268 -27.14 -109.59 38.48
N GLN A 269 -26.86 -109.57 39.79
CA GLN A 269 -27.88 -109.58 40.83
C GLN A 269 -28.53 -108.21 41.09
N ALA A 270 -27.93 -107.11 40.62
CA ALA A 270 -28.39 -105.75 40.91
C ALA A 270 -29.37 -105.16 39.86
N LEU A 271 -29.50 -105.78 38.69
CA LEU A 271 -30.33 -105.27 37.58
C LEU A 271 -31.82 -105.67 37.68
N ALA A 272 -32.16 -106.68 38.48
CA ALA A 272 -33.52 -107.23 38.53
C ALA A 272 -34.61 -106.31 39.14
N GLU A 273 -34.25 -105.13 39.67
CA GLU A 273 -35.15 -104.27 40.47
C GLU A 273 -35.59 -102.93 39.81
N CYS A 274 -35.37 -102.69 38.50
CA CYS A 274 -35.64 -101.38 37.86
C CYS A 274 -36.63 -101.40 36.65
N GLY A 275 -37.60 -100.45 36.60
CA GLY A 275 -38.64 -100.26 35.56
C GLY A 275 -38.24 -99.43 34.31
N GLU A 276 -39.13 -99.21 33.31
CA GLU A 276 -38.86 -98.84 31.87
C GLU A 276 -38.41 -97.38 31.52
N LEU A 277 -37.83 -97.22 30.31
CA LEU A 277 -37.12 -96.02 29.75
C LEU A 277 -38.04 -95.05 28.93
N VAL A 278 -37.62 -93.77 28.82
CA VAL A 278 -38.31 -92.64 28.16
C VAL A 278 -37.50 -92.05 26.96
N ASP A 279 -38.16 -91.53 25.91
CA ASP A 279 -37.54 -91.03 24.66
C ASP A 279 -37.22 -89.51 24.67
N ILE A 280 -35.95 -89.13 24.40
CA ILE A 280 -35.37 -87.78 24.60
C ILE A 280 -35.06 -87.04 23.27
N ASP A 281 -34.91 -87.75 22.15
CA ASP A 281 -34.38 -87.18 20.90
C ASP A 281 -35.32 -86.17 20.22
N SER A 282 -36.63 -86.32 20.43
CA SER A 282 -37.64 -85.39 19.88
C SER A 282 -37.63 -84.00 20.52
N VAL A 283 -37.12 -83.86 21.75
CA VAL A 283 -37.09 -82.58 22.50
C VAL A 283 -35.85 -81.74 22.11
N ALA A 284 -34.74 -82.39 21.76
CA ALA A 284 -33.51 -81.71 21.37
C ALA A 284 -33.62 -81.00 20.01
N ALA A 285 -34.32 -81.60 19.04
CA ALA A 285 -34.54 -81.01 17.71
C ALA A 285 -35.34 -79.68 17.77
N ALA A 286 -36.36 -79.61 18.63
CA ALA A 286 -37.19 -78.42 18.81
C ALA A 286 -36.43 -77.23 19.47
N SER A 287 -35.39 -77.51 20.27
CA SER A 287 -34.56 -76.46 20.90
C SER A 287 -33.62 -75.77 19.89
N ALA A 288 -33.09 -76.52 18.92
CA ALA A 288 -32.13 -76.03 17.93
C ALA A 288 -32.77 -75.03 16.93
N GLU A 289 -34.00 -75.30 16.51
CA GLU A 289 -34.75 -74.45 15.56
C GLU A 289 -35.06 -73.08 16.17
N LYS A 290 -35.60 -73.04 17.40
CA LYS A 290 -35.87 -71.77 18.12
C LYS A 290 -34.60 -70.98 18.46
N GLY A 291 -33.48 -71.66 18.70
CA GLY A 291 -32.18 -71.03 18.94
C GLY A 291 -31.60 -70.28 17.73
N ALA A 292 -31.94 -70.67 16.50
CA ALA A 292 -31.51 -69.98 15.28
C ALA A 292 -32.26 -68.65 15.08
N VAL A 293 -33.57 -68.65 15.30
CA VAL A 293 -34.43 -67.45 15.22
C VAL A 293 -34.01 -66.38 16.23
N LEU A 294 -33.64 -66.79 17.45
CA LEU A 294 -33.13 -65.90 18.50
C LEU A 294 -31.87 -65.13 18.08
N ARG A 295 -30.93 -65.77 17.35
CA ARG A 295 -29.70 -65.12 16.85
C ARG A 295 -30.01 -64.05 15.80
N GLN A 296 -30.93 -64.33 14.88
CA GLN A 296 -31.35 -63.39 13.85
C GLN A 296 -31.98 -62.12 14.45
N LYS A 297 -32.84 -62.26 15.45
CA LYS A 297 -33.50 -61.12 16.13
C LYS A 297 -32.51 -60.26 16.92
N ARG A 298 -31.51 -60.86 17.56
CA ARG A 298 -30.43 -60.13 18.26
C ARG A 298 -29.57 -59.28 17.32
N ALA A 299 -29.26 -59.79 16.13
CA ALA A 299 -28.51 -59.03 15.13
C ALA A 299 -29.30 -57.79 14.66
N ARG A 300 -30.61 -57.94 14.42
CA ARG A 300 -31.48 -56.81 14.04
C ARG A 300 -31.61 -55.76 15.16
N LEU A 301 -31.69 -56.17 16.41
CA LEU A 301 -31.74 -55.24 17.55
C LEU A 301 -30.46 -54.38 17.66
N ALA A 302 -29.29 -54.97 17.36
CA ALA A 302 -28.03 -54.23 17.38
C ALA A 302 -27.99 -53.12 16.31
N ASP A 303 -28.42 -53.43 15.08
CA ASP A 303 -28.52 -52.48 13.96
C ASP A 303 -29.48 -51.32 14.27
N VAL A 304 -30.67 -51.61 14.81
CA VAL A 304 -31.66 -50.59 15.18
C VAL A 304 -31.15 -49.68 16.32
N LYS A 305 -30.41 -50.23 17.30
CA LYS A 305 -29.81 -49.44 18.39
C LYS A 305 -28.70 -48.51 17.90
N GLU A 306 -27.91 -48.94 16.92
CA GLU A 306 -26.87 -48.11 16.31
C GLU A 306 -27.48 -46.92 15.54
N GLN A 307 -28.52 -47.18 14.74
CA GLN A 307 -29.26 -46.13 14.02
C GLN A 307 -29.90 -45.11 14.97
N LEU A 308 -30.50 -45.58 16.07
CA LEU A 308 -31.09 -44.72 17.10
C LEU A 308 -30.03 -43.86 17.82
N ALA A 309 -28.87 -44.43 18.14
CA ALA A 309 -27.77 -43.70 18.78
C ALA A 309 -27.18 -42.61 17.86
N SER A 310 -27.09 -42.88 16.56
CA SER A 310 -26.65 -41.89 15.56
C SER A 310 -27.63 -40.72 15.45
N ALA A 311 -28.94 -40.99 15.42
CA ALA A 311 -29.97 -39.95 15.32
C ALA A 311 -29.98 -39.03 16.56
N ILE A 312 -29.94 -39.61 17.77
CA ILE A 312 -29.92 -38.84 19.03
C ILE A 312 -28.66 -37.96 19.13
N ARG A 313 -27.50 -38.48 18.68
CA ARG A 313 -26.26 -37.70 18.66
C ARG A 313 -26.36 -36.50 17.72
N ALA A 314 -26.90 -36.69 16.51
CA ALA A 314 -27.06 -35.59 15.56
C ALA A 314 -27.98 -34.48 16.10
N GLU A 315 -29.03 -34.84 16.83
CA GLU A 315 -29.94 -33.90 17.48
C GLU A 315 -29.25 -33.08 18.60
N ALA A 316 -28.51 -33.75 19.48
CA ALA A 316 -27.77 -33.10 20.57
C ALA A 316 -26.67 -32.15 20.05
N GLU A 317 -25.89 -32.59 19.05
CA GLU A 317 -24.82 -31.78 18.44
C GLU A 317 -25.39 -30.56 17.68
N HIS A 318 -26.55 -30.72 17.03
CA HIS A 318 -27.25 -29.61 16.39
C HIS A 318 -27.73 -28.57 17.41
N GLU A 319 -28.36 -29.01 18.51
CA GLU A 319 -28.83 -28.12 19.59
C GLU A 319 -27.67 -27.38 20.26
N GLN A 320 -26.55 -28.08 20.50
CA GLN A 320 -25.33 -27.46 21.02
C GLN A 320 -24.78 -26.42 20.05
N ALA A 321 -24.66 -26.74 18.76
CA ALA A 321 -24.16 -25.81 17.74
C ALA A 321 -25.07 -24.57 17.59
N GLN A 322 -26.40 -24.73 17.72
CA GLN A 322 -27.35 -23.61 17.73
C GLN A 322 -27.16 -22.71 18.94
N THR A 323 -26.95 -23.30 20.12
CA THR A 323 -26.69 -22.56 21.36
C THR A 323 -25.40 -21.75 21.26
N GLU A 324 -24.33 -22.35 20.73
CA GLU A 324 -23.04 -21.68 20.52
C GLU A 324 -23.13 -20.57 19.46
N LEU A 325 -23.91 -20.75 18.38
CA LEU A 325 -24.18 -19.71 17.39
C LEU A 325 -25.00 -18.55 17.99
N ALA A 326 -25.98 -18.85 18.84
CA ALA A 326 -26.79 -17.83 19.52
C ALA A 326 -25.98 -17.00 20.52
N ALA A 327 -24.95 -17.59 21.14
CA ALA A 327 -24.06 -16.89 22.07
C ALA A 327 -23.15 -15.86 21.39
N ILE A 328 -22.92 -15.96 20.08
CA ILE A 328 -22.10 -15.00 19.32
C ILE A 328 -22.99 -13.85 18.84
N GLU A 329 -22.82 -12.66 19.40
CA GLU A 329 -23.62 -11.50 18.99
C GLU A 329 -23.45 -11.19 17.48
N PRO A 330 -24.55 -10.99 16.72
CA PRO A 330 -24.48 -10.68 15.31
C PRO A 330 -23.85 -9.30 15.07
N VAL A 331 -22.97 -9.22 14.08
CA VAL A 331 -22.46 -7.94 13.57
C VAL A 331 -23.46 -7.42 12.55
N ASN A 332 -24.11 -6.29 12.84
CA ASN A 332 -24.93 -5.60 11.84
C ASN A 332 -24.01 -4.92 10.82
N LEU A 333 -24.42 -4.95 9.55
CA LEU A 333 -23.72 -4.30 8.44
C LEU A 333 -23.51 -2.80 8.71
N GLU A 334 -24.53 -2.12 9.26
CA GLU A 334 -24.45 -0.70 9.59
C GLU A 334 -23.32 -0.39 10.59
N THR A 335 -23.16 -1.23 11.60
CA THR A 335 -22.11 -1.08 12.62
C THR A 335 -20.71 -1.31 12.05
N PHE A 336 -20.59 -2.25 11.11
CA PHE A 336 -19.35 -2.52 10.40
C PHE A 336 -18.96 -1.35 9.49
N GLU A 337 -19.93 -0.85 8.70
CA GLU A 337 -19.74 0.31 7.81
C GLU A 337 -19.41 1.59 8.58
N GLU A 338 -20.05 1.83 9.72
CA GLU A 338 -19.77 2.99 10.57
C GLU A 338 -18.33 2.97 11.10
N GLN A 339 -17.85 1.80 11.52
CA GLN A 339 -16.46 1.62 11.95
C GLN A 339 -15.46 1.78 10.79
N GLU A 340 -15.82 1.31 9.59
CA GLU A 340 -15.01 1.48 8.39
C GLU A 340 -14.89 2.96 7.98
N ARG A 341 -16.01 3.71 8.06
CA ARG A 341 -16.02 5.17 7.84
C ARG A 341 -15.16 5.91 8.87
N THR A 342 -15.25 5.52 10.14
CA THR A 342 -14.48 6.12 11.23
C THR A 342 -12.99 5.86 11.05
N HIS A 343 -12.60 4.63 10.74
CA HIS A 343 -11.22 4.28 10.42
C HIS A 343 -10.69 5.07 9.22
N LYS A 344 -11.47 5.14 8.13
CA LYS A 344 -11.09 5.88 6.92
C LYS A 344 -10.91 7.37 7.21
N HIS A 345 -11.79 7.96 8.01
CA HIS A 345 -11.68 9.37 8.42
C HIS A 345 -10.35 9.65 9.13
N TYR A 346 -9.97 8.82 10.12
CA TYR A 346 -8.71 8.99 10.84
C TYR A 346 -7.47 8.75 9.97
N ALA A 347 -7.52 7.79 9.05
CA ALA A 347 -6.43 7.54 8.09
C ALA A 347 -6.22 8.73 7.14
N GLU A 348 -7.30 9.32 6.62
CA GLU A 348 -7.25 10.51 5.77
C GLU A 348 -6.76 11.74 6.54
N ASP A 349 -7.19 11.93 7.79
CA ASP A 349 -6.75 13.01 8.66
C ASP A 349 -5.25 12.90 9.02
N ALA A 350 -4.78 11.69 9.32
CA ALA A 350 -3.37 11.43 9.56
C ALA A 350 -2.51 11.70 8.30
N ALA A 351 -2.98 11.31 7.11
CA ALA A 351 -2.28 11.59 5.85
C ALA A 351 -2.18 13.10 5.58
N ARG A 352 -3.30 13.83 5.68
CA ARG A 352 -3.34 15.28 5.52
C ARG A 352 -2.43 16.00 6.52
N THR A 353 -2.45 15.58 7.78
CA THR A 353 -1.64 16.21 8.83
C THR A 353 -0.15 15.96 8.61
N ARG A 354 0.26 14.77 8.13
CA ARG A 354 1.66 14.50 7.73
C ARG A 354 2.13 15.41 6.61
N GLU A 355 1.28 15.67 5.62
CA GLU A 355 1.60 16.57 4.50
C GLU A 355 1.79 18.01 4.97
N LEU A 356 0.89 18.53 5.81
CA LEU A 356 1.01 19.86 6.42
C LEU A 356 2.30 20.00 7.24
N ILE A 357 2.62 19.01 8.08
CA ILE A 357 3.88 18.99 8.84
C ILE A 357 5.09 18.98 7.91
N ALA A 358 5.06 18.24 6.79
CA ALA A 358 6.16 18.20 5.84
C ALA A 358 6.39 19.58 5.18
N VAL A 359 5.31 20.25 4.78
CA VAL A 359 5.34 21.61 4.23
C VAL A 359 5.92 22.59 5.24
N ASP A 360 5.41 22.59 6.48
CA ASP A 360 5.86 23.54 7.50
C ASP A 360 7.28 23.24 8.00
N LYS A 361 7.70 21.96 8.07
CA LYS A 361 9.11 21.60 8.30
C LYS A 361 10.02 22.10 7.19
N SER A 362 9.58 22.07 5.93
CA SER A 362 10.34 22.64 4.82
C SER A 362 10.49 24.16 4.97
N LYS A 363 9.43 24.87 5.37
CA LYS A 363 9.49 26.31 5.67
C LYS A 363 10.41 26.60 6.86
N LEU A 364 10.28 25.85 7.96
CA LEU A 364 11.14 25.98 9.14
C LEU A 364 12.62 25.75 8.80
N ALA A 365 12.93 24.76 7.96
CA ALA A 365 14.30 24.50 7.51
C ALA A 365 14.87 25.64 6.66
N ALA A 366 14.03 26.32 5.87
CA ALA A 366 14.41 27.52 5.14
C ALA A 366 14.68 28.70 6.09
N LEU A 367 13.84 28.90 7.12
CA LEU A 367 14.02 29.96 8.12
C LEU A 367 15.24 29.72 9.02
N ARG A 368 15.46 28.51 9.52
CA ARG A 368 16.65 28.19 10.34
C ARG A 368 17.97 28.27 9.58
N LYS A 369 17.95 28.14 8.24
CA LYS A 369 19.14 28.41 7.41
C LYS A 369 19.52 29.89 7.41
N LEU A 370 18.56 30.79 7.62
CA LEU A 370 18.81 32.23 7.76
C LEU A 370 19.41 32.57 9.14
N GLU A 371 19.24 31.72 10.16
CA GLU A 371 19.66 31.96 11.55
C GLU A 371 21.16 31.67 11.84
N LYS A 372 21.81 30.81 11.05
CA LYS A 372 23.11 30.16 11.37
C LYS A 372 24.34 30.69 10.61
N ASP A 373 24.38 31.97 10.25
CA ASP A 373 25.39 32.63 9.39
C ASP A 373 25.20 32.42 7.88
N ALA A 374 24.08 32.91 7.34
CA ALA A 374 23.94 33.04 5.89
C ALA A 374 23.31 34.38 5.52
N THR A 375 23.93 35.04 4.55
CA THR A 375 23.31 36.12 3.77
C THR A 375 21.99 35.63 3.18
N CYS A 376 20.96 36.47 3.25
CA CYS A 376 19.64 36.14 2.70
C CYS A 376 19.78 35.67 1.24
N PRO A 377 19.30 34.45 0.87
CA PRO A 377 19.51 33.89 -0.46
C PRO A 377 18.73 34.62 -1.56
N THR A 378 17.85 35.55 -1.18
CA THR A 378 17.10 36.42 -2.10
C THR A 378 17.80 37.76 -2.34
N CYS A 379 18.45 38.34 -1.33
CA CYS A 379 19.00 39.70 -1.42
C CYS A 379 20.49 39.84 -1.06
N GLY A 380 21.17 38.75 -0.68
CA GLY A 380 22.62 38.70 -0.45
C GLY A 380 23.17 39.52 0.72
N THR A 381 22.32 40.11 1.56
CA THR A 381 22.73 41.05 2.62
C THR A 381 23.01 40.31 3.93
N ALA A 382 24.03 40.75 4.68
CA ALA A 382 24.40 40.18 5.97
C ALA A 382 23.33 40.51 7.03
N LEU A 383 23.08 39.55 7.95
CA LEU A 383 21.93 39.49 8.85
C LEU A 383 21.79 40.62 9.90
N ALA A 384 22.59 41.69 9.83
CA ALA A 384 22.55 42.78 10.81
C ALA A 384 21.26 43.66 10.73
N GLU A 385 20.44 43.49 9.68
CA GLU A 385 19.23 44.29 9.43
C GLU A 385 17.90 43.51 9.50
N HIS A 386 17.93 42.19 9.63
CA HIS A 386 16.71 41.44 9.98
C HIS A 386 16.53 41.55 11.49
N ASP A 387 15.34 41.97 11.94
CA ASP A 387 15.02 42.00 13.36
C ASP A 387 15.11 40.56 13.90
N PRO A 388 16.15 40.23 14.70
CA PRO A 388 16.35 38.88 15.20
C PRO A 388 15.13 38.41 15.98
N ASP A 389 14.41 39.35 16.60
CA ASP A 389 13.22 39.09 17.39
C ASP A 389 12.03 38.67 16.49
N GLN A 390 11.86 39.28 15.31
CA GLN A 390 10.80 38.87 14.36
C GLN A 390 11.07 37.50 13.73
N LEU A 391 12.33 37.23 13.35
CA LEU A 391 12.68 35.94 12.76
C LEU A 391 12.55 34.82 13.80
N ALA A 392 12.95 35.10 15.05
CA ALA A 392 12.72 34.23 16.19
C ALA A 392 11.23 34.03 16.48
N GLU A 393 10.39 35.07 16.34
CA GLU A 393 8.94 34.98 16.51
C GLU A 393 8.27 34.13 15.41
N GLU A 394 8.65 34.27 14.14
CA GLU A 394 8.16 33.43 13.04
C GLU A 394 8.61 31.98 13.17
N ILE A 395 9.87 31.74 13.52
CA ILE A 395 10.40 30.41 13.83
C ILE A 395 9.63 29.80 15.00
N ALA A 396 9.44 30.53 16.11
CA ALA A 396 8.68 30.07 17.26
C ALA A 396 7.22 29.78 16.91
N THR A 397 6.61 30.58 16.02
CA THR A 397 5.24 30.39 15.55
C THR A 397 5.11 29.12 14.71
N LEU A 398 6.03 28.90 13.76
CA LEU A 398 6.06 27.67 12.95
C LEU A 398 6.42 26.43 13.77
N GLU A 399 7.33 26.55 14.73
CA GLU A 399 7.65 25.47 15.67
C GLU A 399 6.44 25.08 16.52
N LYS A 400 5.70 26.09 17.01
CA LYS A 400 4.44 25.87 17.71
C LYS A 400 3.39 25.23 16.80
N GLN A 401 3.23 25.69 15.56
CA GLN A 401 2.32 25.09 14.58
C GLN A 401 2.68 23.63 14.27
N ILE A 402 3.97 23.32 14.05
CA ILE A 402 4.45 21.95 13.84
C ILE A 402 4.22 21.09 15.09
N SER A 403 4.39 21.65 16.29
CA SER A 403 4.09 20.98 17.55
C SER A 403 2.59 20.68 17.67
N ASP A 404 1.73 21.66 17.43
CA ASP A 404 0.27 21.51 17.48
C ASP A 404 -0.23 20.49 16.44
N LEU A 405 0.29 20.56 15.21
CA LEU A 405 0.05 19.55 14.17
C LEU A 405 0.60 18.18 14.57
N GLY A 406 1.73 18.13 15.29
CA GLY A 406 2.28 16.88 15.84
C GLY A 406 1.35 16.22 16.84
N VAL A 407 0.71 17.01 17.71
CA VAL A 407 -0.34 16.55 18.62
C VAL A 407 -1.56 16.05 17.83
N ALA A 408 -2.02 16.81 16.83
CA ALA A 408 -3.13 16.38 15.97
C ALA A 408 -2.81 15.06 15.22
N LEU A 409 -1.59 14.91 14.71
CA LEU A 409 -1.14 13.67 14.05
C LEU A 409 -1.12 12.49 15.02
N SER A 410 -0.68 12.69 16.26
CA SER A 410 -0.70 11.64 17.29
C SER A 410 -2.11 11.18 17.63
N LEU A 411 -3.08 12.11 17.70
CA LEU A 411 -4.50 11.81 17.90
C LEU A 411 -5.08 11.04 16.71
N ALA A 412 -4.81 11.50 15.48
CA ALA A 412 -5.32 10.85 14.27
C ALA A 412 -4.75 9.44 14.09
N THR A 413 -3.45 9.26 14.32
CA THR A 413 -2.80 7.92 14.28
C THR A 413 -3.27 7.00 15.39
N ALA A 414 -3.56 7.51 16.59
CA ALA A 414 -4.18 6.72 17.64
C ALA A 414 -5.61 6.28 17.26
N GLY A 415 -6.39 7.17 16.63
CA GLY A 415 -7.72 6.86 16.10
C GLY A 415 -7.68 5.80 14.98
N GLU A 416 -6.73 5.91 14.05
CA GLU A 416 -6.48 4.92 12.98
C GLU A 416 -6.12 3.54 13.57
N ALA A 417 -5.21 3.51 14.55
CA ALA A 417 -4.81 2.27 15.22
C ALA A 417 -5.97 1.62 15.99
N GLU A 418 -6.80 2.42 16.67
CA GLU A 418 -7.98 1.93 17.37
C GLU A 418 -9.05 1.42 16.38
N GLY A 419 -9.32 2.15 15.29
CA GLY A 419 -10.20 1.70 14.22
C GLY A 419 -9.73 0.38 13.58
N THR A 420 -8.42 0.21 13.39
CA THR A 420 -7.84 -1.04 12.89
C THR A 420 -8.12 -2.21 13.83
N LYS A 421 -7.95 -2.02 15.15
CA LYS A 421 -8.26 -3.04 16.16
C LYS A 421 -9.74 -3.40 16.17
N GLN A 422 -10.63 -2.40 16.12
CA GLN A 422 -12.07 -2.60 16.15
C GLN A 422 -12.57 -3.34 14.90
N LEU A 423 -12.08 -2.98 13.71
CA LEU A 423 -12.40 -3.71 12.47
C LEU A 423 -11.88 -5.15 12.49
N ALA A 424 -10.67 -5.39 13.02
CA ALA A 424 -10.14 -6.75 13.18
C ALA A 424 -10.99 -7.59 14.15
N ALA A 425 -11.45 -7.01 15.25
CA ALA A 425 -12.34 -7.68 16.21
C ALA A 425 -13.71 -8.02 15.58
N LEU A 426 -14.29 -7.09 14.81
CA LEU A 426 -15.55 -7.33 14.10
C LEU A 426 -15.41 -8.42 13.03
N ARG A 427 -14.35 -8.40 12.22
CA ARG A 427 -14.08 -9.45 11.22
C ARG A 427 -13.94 -10.82 11.87
N LYS A 428 -13.16 -10.91 12.95
CA LYS A 428 -13.03 -12.16 13.73
C LYS A 428 -14.38 -12.67 14.23
N ARG A 429 -15.28 -11.78 14.67
CA ARG A 429 -16.62 -12.15 15.12
C ARG A 429 -17.50 -12.66 13.97
N ILE A 430 -17.41 -12.04 12.79
CA ILE A 430 -18.09 -12.49 11.56
C ILE A 430 -17.63 -13.91 11.20
N ASP A 431 -16.32 -14.13 11.14
CA ASP A 431 -15.73 -15.43 10.77
C ASP A 431 -16.10 -16.54 11.77
N GLN A 432 -16.09 -16.23 13.07
CA GLN A 432 -16.52 -17.15 14.11
C GLN A 432 -18.00 -17.53 13.97
N ARG A 433 -18.86 -16.54 13.68
CA ARG A 433 -20.29 -16.77 13.49
C ARG A 433 -20.57 -17.57 12.21
N SER A 434 -19.88 -17.30 11.10
CA SER A 434 -20.06 -18.05 9.85
C SER A 434 -19.59 -19.50 9.98
N ALA A 435 -18.48 -19.76 10.68
CA ALA A 435 -18.02 -21.12 10.96
C ALA A 435 -19.05 -21.90 11.79
N LYS A 436 -19.62 -21.28 12.83
CA LYS A 436 -20.68 -21.90 13.65
C LYS A 436 -21.98 -22.11 12.86
N HIS A 437 -22.32 -21.19 11.96
CA HIS A 437 -23.47 -21.36 11.08
C HIS A 437 -23.31 -22.59 10.16
N ALA A 438 -22.12 -22.78 9.57
CA ALA A 438 -21.83 -23.97 8.75
C ALA A 438 -21.88 -25.27 9.57
N GLU A 439 -21.49 -25.23 10.84
CA GLU A 439 -21.60 -26.37 11.76
C GLU A 439 -23.06 -26.72 12.07
N VAL A 440 -23.92 -25.72 12.27
CA VAL A 440 -25.38 -25.90 12.42
C VAL A 440 -25.96 -26.54 11.15
N GLU A 441 -25.66 -26.02 9.97
CA GLU A 441 -26.16 -26.57 8.69
C GLU A 441 -25.71 -28.02 8.46
N LYS A 442 -24.45 -28.33 8.81
CA LYS A 442 -23.90 -29.69 8.71
C LYS A 442 -24.67 -30.70 9.56
N TRP A 443 -25.05 -30.33 10.78
CA TRP A 443 -25.82 -31.21 11.66
C TRP A 443 -27.30 -31.23 11.31
N ALA A 444 -27.87 -30.10 10.87
CA ALA A 444 -29.24 -30.01 10.38
C ALA A 444 -29.50 -30.99 9.22
N ALA A 445 -28.53 -31.13 8.31
CA ALA A 445 -28.62 -32.09 7.20
C ALA A 445 -28.64 -33.57 7.62
N LYS A 446 -28.26 -33.88 8.86
CA LYS A 446 -28.24 -35.24 9.43
C LYS A 446 -29.42 -35.52 10.36
N LEU A 447 -30.27 -34.52 10.61
CA LEU A 447 -31.48 -34.71 11.39
C LEU A 447 -32.45 -35.59 10.61
N VAL A 448 -33.04 -36.53 11.34
CA VAL A 448 -34.15 -37.36 10.88
C VAL A 448 -35.39 -36.95 11.67
N ASP A 449 -36.55 -37.08 11.04
CA ASP A 449 -37.81 -36.69 11.67
C ASP A 449 -38.03 -37.41 13.00
N ALA A 450 -38.64 -36.71 13.97
CA ALA A 450 -38.96 -37.28 15.27
C ALA A 450 -39.84 -38.54 15.18
N SER A 451 -40.61 -38.69 14.09
CA SER A 451 -41.34 -39.94 13.80
C SER A 451 -40.40 -41.11 13.56
N VAL A 452 -39.30 -40.93 12.82
CA VAL A 452 -38.30 -41.97 12.54
C VAL A 452 -37.58 -42.39 13.83
N VAL A 453 -37.25 -41.43 14.70
CA VAL A 453 -36.65 -41.72 16.02
C VAL A 453 -37.62 -42.52 16.91
N ASN A 454 -38.91 -42.16 16.90
CA ASN A 454 -39.94 -42.88 17.63
C ASN A 454 -40.22 -44.28 17.06
N ASP A 455 -40.19 -44.44 15.73
CA ASP A 455 -40.36 -45.72 15.06
C ASP A 455 -39.20 -46.68 15.40
N LEU A 456 -37.95 -46.19 15.35
CA LEU A 456 -36.76 -46.96 15.76
C LEU A 456 -36.82 -47.35 17.25
N ARG A 457 -37.30 -46.45 18.11
CA ARG A 457 -37.50 -46.73 19.54
C ARG A 457 -38.58 -47.79 19.76
N GLY A 458 -39.67 -47.74 18.99
CA GLY A 458 -40.73 -48.75 19.00
C GLY A 458 -40.25 -50.12 18.50
N GLU A 459 -39.48 -50.16 17.41
CA GLU A 459 -38.90 -51.40 16.86
C GLU A 459 -37.91 -52.03 17.84
N ALA A 460 -37.04 -51.24 18.49
CA ALA A 460 -36.11 -51.73 19.50
C ALA A 460 -36.83 -52.37 20.70
N SER A 461 -37.85 -51.69 21.24
CA SER A 461 -38.63 -52.20 22.38
C SER A 461 -39.41 -53.48 22.03
N SER A 462 -39.97 -53.55 20.82
CA SER A 462 -40.66 -54.76 20.34
C SER A 462 -39.69 -55.94 20.19
N LEU A 463 -38.50 -55.72 19.63
CA LEU A 463 -37.48 -56.75 19.47
C LEU A 463 -36.93 -57.25 20.81
N GLU A 464 -36.75 -56.38 21.79
CA GLU A 464 -36.33 -56.75 23.15
C GLU A 464 -37.32 -57.70 23.81
N SER A 465 -38.62 -57.39 23.75
CA SER A 465 -39.69 -58.24 24.29
C SER A 465 -39.72 -59.63 23.62
N VAL A 466 -39.60 -59.68 22.28
CA VAL A 466 -39.60 -60.95 21.53
C VAL A 466 -38.36 -61.80 21.82
N ILE A 467 -37.20 -61.17 22.03
CA ILE A 467 -35.95 -61.85 22.39
C ILE A 467 -36.09 -62.50 23.78
N GLU A 468 -36.67 -61.79 24.74
CA GLU A 468 -36.88 -62.29 26.12
C GLU A 468 -37.83 -63.50 26.15
N GLU A 469 -38.92 -63.45 25.39
CA GLU A 469 -39.88 -64.56 25.25
C GLU A 469 -39.22 -65.81 24.63
N LEU A 470 -38.52 -65.67 23.51
CA LEU A 470 -37.81 -66.78 22.83
C LEU A 470 -36.69 -67.38 23.71
N GLN A 471 -36.04 -66.57 24.55
CA GLN A 471 -35.06 -67.06 25.52
C GLN A 471 -35.71 -67.95 26.58
N GLY A 472 -36.88 -67.57 27.08
CA GLY A 472 -37.66 -68.37 28.03
C GLY A 472 -38.09 -69.72 27.45
N GLU A 473 -38.54 -69.75 26.20
CA GLU A 473 -38.96 -70.99 25.53
C GLU A 473 -37.81 -71.96 25.28
N VAL A 474 -36.64 -71.46 24.85
CA VAL A 474 -35.43 -72.29 24.66
C VAL A 474 -34.95 -72.87 26.00
N ALA A 475 -35.06 -72.11 27.09
CA ALA A 475 -34.71 -72.58 28.43
C ALA A 475 -35.67 -73.67 28.95
N ALA A 476 -36.98 -73.51 28.73
CA ALA A 476 -37.99 -74.49 29.14
C ALA A 476 -37.87 -75.83 28.40
N LEU A 477 -37.51 -75.81 27.11
CA LEU A 477 -37.29 -77.03 26.31
C LEU A 477 -36.03 -77.80 26.76
N LYS A 478 -34.97 -77.09 27.18
CA LYS A 478 -33.77 -77.73 27.76
C LYS A 478 -34.06 -78.41 29.09
N ALA A 479 -34.80 -77.75 29.98
CA ALA A 479 -35.19 -78.32 31.28
C ALA A 479 -36.05 -79.61 31.16
N LYS A 480 -36.87 -79.73 30.11
CA LYS A 480 -37.65 -80.95 29.82
C LYS A 480 -36.80 -82.13 29.34
N ALA A 481 -35.72 -81.87 28.60
CA ALA A 481 -34.78 -82.90 28.17
C ALA A 481 -33.94 -83.42 29.37
N ASP A 482 -33.56 -82.53 30.27
CA ASP A 482 -32.74 -82.86 31.45
C ASP A 482 -33.49 -83.76 32.46
N ALA A 483 -34.79 -83.53 32.69
CA ALA A 483 -35.61 -84.36 33.59
C ALA A 483 -35.91 -85.77 33.06
N GLY A 484 -35.97 -85.96 31.74
CA GLY A 484 -36.12 -87.28 31.10
C GLY A 484 -34.82 -88.09 31.10
N ALA A 485 -33.68 -87.40 31.01
CA ALA A 485 -32.36 -88.01 31.12
C ALA A 485 -32.13 -88.61 32.52
N GLU A 486 -32.52 -87.92 33.58
CA GLU A 486 -32.30 -88.33 34.99
C GLU A 486 -33.08 -89.62 35.37
N ALA A 487 -34.28 -89.81 34.80
CA ALA A 487 -35.08 -91.03 34.98
C ALA A 487 -34.51 -92.24 34.22
N ASN A 488 -34.01 -92.04 33.00
CA ASN A 488 -33.30 -93.06 32.23
C ASN A 488 -31.97 -93.47 32.88
N GLU A 489 -31.30 -92.52 33.54
CA GLU A 489 -29.99 -92.71 34.13
C GLU A 489 -29.99 -93.69 35.31
N ARG A 490 -31.06 -93.74 36.11
CA ARG A 490 -31.20 -94.69 37.24
C ARG A 490 -31.35 -96.15 36.81
N ARG A 491 -32.15 -96.44 35.78
CA ARG A 491 -32.24 -97.80 35.20
C ARG A 491 -30.95 -98.15 34.46
N ALA A 492 -30.45 -97.22 33.64
CA ALA A 492 -29.19 -97.40 32.94
C ALA A 492 -28.01 -97.57 33.90
N ALA A 493 -28.02 -97.07 35.15
CA ALA A 493 -26.93 -97.28 36.11
C ALA A 493 -26.82 -98.74 36.61
N ALA A 494 -27.95 -99.42 36.80
CA ALA A 494 -27.99 -100.85 37.13
C ALA A 494 -27.62 -101.72 35.91
N GLU A 495 -28.10 -101.33 34.71
CA GLU A 495 -27.79 -101.98 33.43
C GLU A 495 -26.32 -101.75 33.04
N ARG A 496 -25.77 -100.58 33.36
CA ARG A 496 -24.36 -100.23 33.17
C ARG A 496 -23.44 -100.98 34.11
N ARG A 497 -23.80 -101.30 35.37
CA ARG A 497 -22.90 -102.11 36.21
C ARG A 497 -22.70 -103.52 35.65
N LEU A 498 -23.78 -104.12 35.15
CA LEU A 498 -23.74 -105.44 34.52
C LEU A 498 -23.07 -105.40 33.14
N ASN A 499 -23.47 -104.46 32.29
CA ASN A 499 -22.83 -104.27 30.99
C ASN A 499 -21.40 -103.77 31.11
N GLN A 500 -21.00 -103.03 32.15
CA GLN A 500 -19.62 -102.57 32.35
C GLN A 500 -18.74 -103.74 32.77
N ALA A 501 -19.21 -104.68 33.58
CA ALA A 501 -18.42 -105.85 33.90
C ALA A 501 -18.21 -106.75 32.67
N HIS A 502 -19.25 -106.95 31.84
CA HIS A 502 -19.13 -107.65 30.55
C HIS A 502 -18.33 -106.86 29.50
N LYS A 503 -18.51 -105.54 29.41
CA LYS A 503 -17.75 -104.65 28.52
C LYS A 503 -16.31 -104.47 28.97
N ASN A 504 -15.95 -104.59 30.25
CA ASN A 504 -14.57 -104.49 30.70
C ASN A 504 -13.74 -105.71 30.26
N VAL A 505 -14.37 -106.88 30.10
CA VAL A 505 -13.75 -108.07 29.52
C VAL A 505 -13.65 -107.93 28.01
N ALA A 506 -14.75 -107.54 27.34
CA ALA A 506 -14.76 -107.30 25.89
C ALA A 506 -13.84 -106.13 25.47
N SER A 507 -13.74 -105.05 26.26
CA SER A 507 -12.88 -103.88 25.98
C SER A 507 -11.42 -104.15 26.26
N ALA A 508 -11.10 -105.08 27.16
CA ALA A 508 -9.71 -105.51 27.35
C ALA A 508 -9.28 -106.48 26.24
N GLU A 509 -10.21 -107.23 25.63
CA GLU A 509 -10.00 -107.99 24.40
C GLU A 509 -9.89 -107.06 23.16
N ASP A 510 -10.75 -106.05 23.04
CA ASP A 510 -10.71 -105.05 21.97
C ASP A 510 -9.50 -104.10 22.09
N ALA A 511 -9.08 -103.70 23.30
CA ALA A 511 -7.91 -102.84 23.49
C ALA A 511 -6.59 -103.50 23.04
N VAL A 512 -6.50 -104.83 23.11
CA VAL A 512 -5.37 -105.60 22.54
C VAL A 512 -5.41 -105.62 21.00
N VAL A 513 -6.61 -105.63 20.41
CA VAL A 513 -6.82 -105.54 18.95
C VAL A 513 -6.56 -104.11 18.44
N GLU A 514 -7.02 -103.09 19.15
CA GLU A 514 -6.88 -101.67 18.81
C GLU A 514 -5.42 -101.19 18.97
N ALA A 515 -4.72 -101.62 20.02
CA ALA A 515 -3.29 -101.35 20.18
C ALA A 515 -2.42 -102.05 19.10
N ARG A 516 -2.90 -103.16 18.53
CA ARG A 516 -2.29 -103.81 17.34
C ARG A 516 -2.58 -103.07 16.04
N GLN A 517 -3.76 -102.47 15.90
CA GLN A 517 -4.16 -101.69 14.72
C GLN A 517 -3.54 -100.27 14.69
N ALA A 518 -3.16 -99.72 15.86
CA ALA A 518 -2.49 -98.43 16.00
C ALA A 518 -0.98 -98.46 15.68
N LEU A 519 -0.42 -99.63 15.33
CA LEU A 519 0.96 -99.74 14.84
C LEU A 519 1.06 -99.08 13.46
N VAL A 520 1.79 -97.98 13.37
CA VAL A 520 2.10 -97.35 12.08
C VAL A 520 3.24 -98.14 11.42
N ALA A 521 2.94 -98.84 10.32
CA ALA A 521 3.90 -99.71 9.62
C ALA A 521 5.10 -98.95 9.00
N ASP A 522 4.95 -97.66 8.69
CA ASP A 522 6.00 -96.77 8.19
C ASP A 522 6.07 -95.50 9.06
N ALA A 523 6.82 -95.57 10.16
CA ALA A 523 7.18 -94.37 10.92
C ALA A 523 8.16 -93.51 10.07
N PRO A 524 8.02 -92.16 10.08
CA PRO A 524 8.94 -91.30 9.32
C PRO A 524 10.39 -91.58 9.71
N THR A 525 11.26 -91.79 8.72
CA THR A 525 12.67 -92.04 8.97
C THR A 525 13.41 -90.74 9.31
N ASP A 526 14.53 -90.87 10.01
CA ASP A 526 15.38 -89.70 10.34
C ASP A 526 15.87 -88.97 9.07
N GLU A 527 16.01 -89.68 7.94
CA GLU A 527 16.30 -89.08 6.62
C GLU A 527 15.16 -88.19 6.09
N GLN A 528 13.90 -88.60 6.27
CA GLN A 528 12.74 -87.80 5.85
C GLN A 528 12.59 -86.53 6.71
N ILE A 529 12.91 -86.62 8.01
CA ILE A 529 12.95 -85.46 8.91
C ILE A 529 14.10 -84.51 8.53
N ALA A 530 15.27 -85.05 8.18
CA ALA A 530 16.42 -84.27 7.72
C ALA A 530 16.15 -83.58 6.37
N ALA A 531 15.48 -84.25 5.43
CA ALA A 531 15.06 -83.67 4.15
C ALA A 531 14.06 -82.52 4.33
N ALA A 532 13.08 -82.67 5.24
CA ALA A 532 12.13 -81.59 5.57
C ALA A 532 12.83 -80.36 6.18
N ARG A 533 13.82 -80.57 7.08
CA ARG A 533 14.64 -79.47 7.63
C ARG A 533 15.46 -78.76 6.56
N ALA A 534 16.09 -79.52 5.66
CA ALA A 534 16.87 -78.94 4.57
C ALA A 534 15.99 -78.09 3.62
N ALA A 535 14.73 -78.50 3.39
CA ALA A 535 13.76 -77.73 2.62
C ALA A 535 13.29 -76.46 3.36
N GLU A 536 13.06 -76.52 4.68
CA GLU A 536 12.76 -75.36 5.53
C GLU A 536 13.91 -74.33 5.50
N ASP A 537 15.17 -74.79 5.64
CA ASP A 537 16.36 -73.93 5.57
C ASP A 537 16.55 -73.31 4.19
N ALA A 538 16.28 -74.06 3.11
CA ALA A 538 16.35 -73.54 1.74
C ALA A 538 15.30 -72.45 1.50
N TYR A 539 14.06 -72.65 1.96
CA TYR A 539 13.00 -71.64 1.90
C TYR A 539 13.36 -70.39 2.73
N ALA A 540 13.88 -70.57 3.95
CA ALA A 540 14.31 -69.46 4.81
C ALA A 540 15.41 -68.62 4.16
N ARG A 541 16.40 -69.25 3.51
CA ARG A 541 17.45 -68.54 2.75
C ARG A 541 16.88 -67.77 1.55
N ALA A 542 16.02 -68.41 0.76
CA ALA A 542 15.39 -67.76 -0.40
C ALA A 542 14.51 -66.57 0.01
N LYS A 543 13.74 -66.71 1.11
CA LYS A 543 12.95 -65.62 1.68
C LYS A 543 13.83 -64.46 2.16
N ALA A 544 14.90 -64.74 2.89
CA ALA A 544 15.81 -63.70 3.37
C ALA A 544 16.54 -62.94 2.23
N GLU A 545 16.85 -63.63 1.13
CA GLU A 545 17.42 -62.99 -0.06
C GLU A 545 16.39 -62.11 -0.78
N TRP A 546 15.16 -62.62 -0.96
CA TRP A 546 14.05 -61.84 -1.50
C TRP A 546 13.75 -60.60 -0.67
N ASP A 547 13.67 -60.72 0.67
CA ASP A 547 13.44 -59.60 1.59
C ASP A 547 14.53 -58.53 1.44
N ARG A 548 15.80 -58.92 1.30
CA ARG A 548 16.92 -57.97 1.07
C ARG A 548 16.79 -57.24 -0.26
N SER A 549 16.48 -57.95 -1.34
CA SER A 549 16.32 -57.35 -2.67
C SER A 549 15.10 -56.44 -2.73
N TYR A 550 14.00 -56.81 -2.07
CA TYR A 550 12.81 -55.98 -1.95
C TYR A 550 13.09 -54.70 -1.15
N GLN A 551 13.79 -54.81 -0.01
CA GLN A 551 14.24 -53.64 0.76
C GLN A 551 15.17 -52.72 -0.03
N ALA A 552 16.05 -53.27 -0.87
CA ALA A 552 16.91 -52.48 -1.75
C ALA A 552 16.10 -51.70 -2.81
N ALA A 553 15.05 -52.33 -3.38
CA ALA A 553 14.13 -51.66 -4.31
C ALA A 553 13.34 -50.54 -3.62
N GLN A 554 12.85 -50.78 -2.39
CA GLN A 554 12.20 -49.74 -1.57
C GLN A 554 13.15 -48.57 -1.29
N HIS A 555 14.39 -48.86 -0.89
CA HIS A 555 15.39 -47.83 -0.64
C HIS A 555 15.75 -47.03 -1.90
N ALA A 556 15.74 -47.65 -3.09
CA ALA A 556 15.97 -46.95 -4.35
C ALA A 556 14.86 -45.93 -4.64
N VAL A 557 13.60 -46.27 -4.37
CA VAL A 557 12.46 -45.32 -4.44
C VAL A 557 12.66 -44.17 -3.46
N ASP A 558 13.00 -44.47 -2.19
CA ASP A 558 13.22 -43.44 -1.17
C ASP A 558 14.33 -42.45 -1.55
N MET A 559 15.40 -42.94 -2.19
CA MET A 559 16.49 -42.08 -2.68
C MET A 559 16.04 -41.22 -3.86
N ALA A 560 15.34 -41.79 -4.85
CA ALA A 560 14.85 -41.04 -5.99
C ALA A 560 13.83 -39.95 -5.58
N VAL A 561 12.99 -40.22 -4.58
CA VAL A 561 12.09 -39.21 -3.99
C VAL A 561 12.86 -38.06 -3.35
N ARG A 562 13.98 -38.35 -2.67
CA ARG A 562 14.84 -37.30 -2.08
C ARG A 562 15.53 -36.49 -3.16
N ASP A 563 16.07 -37.14 -4.19
CA ASP A 563 16.77 -36.49 -5.28
C ASP A 563 15.83 -35.56 -6.08
N GLU A 564 14.58 -35.98 -6.34
CA GLU A 564 13.54 -35.11 -6.91
C GLU A 564 13.26 -33.91 -6.00
N ALA A 565 13.15 -34.11 -4.68
CA ALA A 565 12.90 -33.00 -3.75
C ALA A 565 14.05 -31.98 -3.75
N VAL A 566 15.30 -32.43 -3.89
CA VAL A 566 16.48 -31.56 -4.03
C VAL A 566 16.44 -30.81 -5.36
N ALA A 567 16.23 -31.50 -6.48
CA ALA A 567 16.16 -30.88 -7.81
C ALA A 567 15.01 -29.85 -7.91
N ALA A 568 13.85 -30.16 -7.34
CA ALA A 568 12.70 -29.25 -7.26
C ALA A 568 12.97 -28.03 -6.37
N LYS A 569 13.86 -28.14 -5.38
CA LYS A 569 14.31 -26.99 -4.59
C LYS A 569 15.27 -26.11 -5.39
N GLU A 570 16.27 -26.69 -6.04
CA GLU A 570 17.24 -25.95 -6.88
C GLU A 570 16.54 -25.23 -8.03
N LEU A 571 15.55 -25.86 -8.67
CA LEU A 571 14.72 -25.23 -9.69
C LEU A 571 14.00 -23.98 -9.17
N ARG A 572 13.37 -24.06 -7.98
CA ARG A 572 12.70 -22.91 -7.36
C ARG A 572 13.66 -21.78 -7.03
N GLU A 573 14.87 -22.09 -6.54
CA GLU A 573 15.90 -21.09 -6.25
C GLU A 573 16.40 -20.41 -7.54
N ALA A 574 16.62 -21.17 -8.61
CA ALA A 574 17.00 -20.64 -9.91
C ALA A 574 15.90 -19.76 -10.55
N GLN A 575 14.63 -20.19 -10.46
CA GLN A 575 13.47 -19.40 -10.93
C GLN A 575 13.39 -18.06 -10.20
N HIS A 576 13.45 -18.09 -8.86
CA HIS A 576 13.40 -16.88 -8.05
C HIS A 576 14.56 -15.93 -8.37
N ARG A 577 15.77 -16.45 -8.60
CA ARG A 577 16.93 -15.64 -8.96
C ARG A 577 16.73 -14.91 -10.29
N VAL A 578 16.21 -15.58 -11.32
CA VAL A 578 15.91 -14.94 -12.62
C VAL A 578 14.86 -13.86 -12.45
N GLU A 579 13.77 -14.14 -11.72
CA GLU A 579 12.70 -13.16 -11.46
C GLU A 579 13.21 -11.89 -10.77
N VAL A 580 14.05 -12.04 -9.74
CA VAL A 580 14.66 -10.90 -9.03
C VAL A 580 15.55 -10.06 -9.94
N LEU A 581 16.37 -10.72 -10.78
CA LEU A 581 17.26 -10.02 -11.71
C LEU A 581 16.47 -9.29 -12.80
N GLU A 582 15.43 -9.90 -13.37
CA GLU A 582 14.56 -9.27 -14.36
C GLU A 582 13.82 -8.05 -13.80
N SER A 583 13.27 -8.19 -12.59
CA SER A 583 12.64 -7.08 -11.87
C SER A 583 13.61 -5.92 -11.63
N THR A 584 14.86 -6.23 -11.26
CA THR A 584 15.90 -5.23 -11.04
C THR A 584 16.29 -4.53 -12.34
N LEU A 585 16.47 -5.29 -13.44
CA LEU A 585 16.77 -4.74 -14.77
C LEU A 585 15.65 -3.81 -15.27
N GLN A 586 14.38 -4.16 -15.00
CA GLN A 586 13.24 -3.32 -15.35
C GLN A 586 13.26 -1.98 -14.59
N LYS A 587 13.63 -2.00 -13.30
CA LYS A 587 13.81 -0.79 -12.49
C LYS A 587 14.94 0.08 -13.03
N VAL A 588 16.10 -0.51 -13.34
CA VAL A 588 17.25 0.19 -13.93
C VAL A 588 16.84 0.90 -15.22
N LYS A 589 16.16 0.20 -16.15
CA LYS A 589 15.64 0.80 -17.39
C LYS A 589 14.66 1.96 -17.12
N GLY A 590 13.81 1.83 -16.10
CA GLY A 590 12.91 2.89 -15.67
C GLY A 590 13.66 4.16 -15.23
N HIS A 591 14.69 3.99 -14.40
CA HIS A 591 15.57 5.07 -13.95
C HIS A 591 16.35 5.71 -15.10
N GLU A 592 16.89 4.92 -16.04
CA GLU A 592 17.58 5.45 -17.23
C GLU A 592 16.68 6.32 -18.10
N ILE A 593 15.44 5.87 -18.36
CA ILE A 593 14.45 6.64 -19.14
C ILE A 593 14.11 7.96 -18.42
N ALA A 594 13.92 7.91 -17.10
CA ALA A 594 13.64 9.09 -16.30
C ALA A 594 14.81 10.08 -16.33
N ALA A 595 16.04 9.60 -16.17
CA ALA A 595 17.25 10.39 -16.25
C ALA A 595 17.40 11.09 -17.61
N ASP A 596 17.20 10.35 -18.71
CA ASP A 596 17.27 10.88 -20.07
C ASP A 596 16.19 11.93 -20.34
N ARG A 597 14.94 11.68 -19.93
CA ARG A 597 13.84 12.65 -20.07
C ARG A 597 14.13 13.95 -19.31
N ALA A 598 14.54 13.86 -18.05
CA ALA A 598 14.87 15.02 -17.24
C ALA A 598 16.08 15.79 -17.82
N GLY A 599 17.11 15.07 -18.29
CA GLY A 599 18.28 15.64 -18.94
C GLY A 599 17.96 16.33 -20.28
N ARG A 600 17.02 15.80 -21.08
CA ARG A 600 16.53 16.46 -22.30
C ARG A 600 15.75 17.73 -21.98
N LEU A 601 14.87 17.69 -20.98
CA LEU A 601 14.10 18.87 -20.56
C LEU A 601 15.04 20.00 -20.10
N ALA A 602 16.06 19.67 -19.30
CA ALA A 602 17.04 20.66 -18.85
C ALA A 602 17.80 21.33 -20.01
N ARG A 603 18.19 20.56 -21.03
CA ARG A 603 18.83 21.10 -22.25
C ARG A 603 17.89 21.98 -23.05
N PHE A 604 16.66 21.52 -23.28
CA PHE A 604 15.64 22.29 -23.98
C PHE A 604 15.37 23.64 -23.29
N LEU A 605 15.22 23.66 -21.97
CA LEU A 605 14.98 24.88 -21.21
C LEU A 605 16.18 25.83 -21.25
N ALA A 606 17.42 25.31 -21.24
CA ALA A 606 18.63 26.12 -21.37
C ALA A 606 18.66 26.88 -22.71
N ASP A 607 18.36 26.21 -23.81
CA ASP A 607 18.33 26.82 -25.14
C ASP A 607 17.20 27.86 -25.24
N ARG A 608 16.00 27.52 -24.71
CA ARG A 608 14.84 28.41 -24.73
C ARG A 608 15.00 29.63 -23.84
N ARG A 609 15.72 29.54 -22.73
CA ARG A 609 16.03 30.68 -21.85
C ARG A 609 16.72 31.80 -22.63
N VAL A 610 17.76 31.46 -23.39
CA VAL A 610 18.54 32.43 -24.17
C VAL A 610 17.69 33.07 -25.27
N GLN A 611 16.93 32.24 -25.99
CA GLN A 611 16.04 32.73 -27.04
C GLN A 611 14.97 33.68 -26.51
N TYR A 612 14.30 33.31 -25.41
CA TYR A 612 13.24 34.12 -24.81
C TYR A 612 13.73 35.51 -24.39
N LEU A 613 14.94 35.60 -23.83
CA LEU A 613 15.53 36.89 -23.47
C LEU A 613 15.78 37.81 -24.64
N ARG A 614 16.30 37.24 -25.73
CA ARG A 614 16.51 37.98 -26.96
C ARG A 614 15.18 38.51 -27.49
N ASP A 615 14.15 37.68 -27.50
CA ASP A 615 12.81 38.06 -27.99
C ASP A 615 12.19 39.19 -27.12
N VAL A 616 12.42 39.18 -25.80
CA VAL A 616 12.02 40.27 -24.89
C VAL A 616 12.71 41.58 -25.26
N TRP A 617 14.03 41.59 -25.43
CA TRP A 617 14.78 42.78 -25.82
C TRP A 617 14.42 43.28 -27.21
N GLU A 618 14.21 42.39 -28.18
CA GLU A 618 13.73 42.75 -29.51
C GLU A 618 12.38 43.48 -29.44
N THR A 619 11.46 43.02 -28.57
CA THR A 619 10.17 43.67 -28.34
C THR A 619 10.33 45.07 -27.74
N VAL A 620 11.17 45.21 -26.70
CA VAL A 620 11.47 46.50 -26.05
C VAL A 620 12.08 47.48 -27.07
N MET A 621 13.07 47.04 -27.84
CA MET A 621 13.77 47.87 -28.82
C MET A 621 12.88 48.25 -30.00
N ALA A 622 11.99 47.37 -30.44
CA ALA A 622 11.02 47.69 -31.49
C ALA A 622 10.06 48.82 -31.07
N VAL A 623 9.58 48.78 -29.83
CA VAL A 623 8.72 49.83 -29.27
C VAL A 623 9.49 51.13 -29.08
N ALA A 624 10.70 51.08 -28.50
CA ALA A 624 11.54 52.25 -28.29
C ALA A 624 11.92 52.93 -29.62
N SER A 625 12.33 52.14 -30.62
CA SER A 625 12.66 52.64 -31.96
C SER A 625 11.48 53.35 -32.63
N ARG A 626 10.27 52.77 -32.54
CA ARG A 626 9.05 53.42 -33.05
C ARG A 626 8.80 54.75 -32.34
N GLN A 627 8.94 54.76 -31.02
CA GLN A 627 8.64 55.92 -30.19
C GLN A 627 9.61 57.09 -30.43
N VAL A 628 10.91 56.79 -30.49
CA VAL A 628 11.95 57.81 -30.73
C VAL A 628 11.83 58.41 -32.14
N LYS A 629 11.50 57.57 -33.13
CA LYS A 629 11.30 58.01 -34.52
C LYS A 629 10.14 58.99 -34.65
N VAL A 630 9.04 58.75 -33.93
CA VAL A 630 7.91 59.70 -33.87
C VAL A 630 8.33 60.99 -33.15
N ALA A 631 9.01 60.87 -32.00
CA ALA A 631 9.38 62.02 -31.17
C ALA A 631 10.37 62.98 -31.87
N THR A 632 11.29 62.42 -32.67
CA THR A 632 12.32 63.15 -33.42
C THR A 632 11.95 63.41 -34.88
N ARG A 633 10.72 63.06 -35.29
CA ARG A 633 10.23 63.21 -36.68
C ARG A 633 11.12 62.53 -37.72
N GLY A 634 11.81 61.46 -37.33
CA GLY A 634 12.63 60.64 -38.20
C GLY A 634 14.13 60.89 -38.13
N GLU A 635 14.62 61.85 -37.34
CA GLU A 635 16.07 62.06 -37.16
C GLU A 635 16.71 60.81 -36.54
N ILE A 636 16.18 60.33 -35.41
CA ILE A 636 16.58 59.04 -34.82
C ILE A 636 15.62 57.96 -35.30
N THR A 637 16.13 56.99 -36.04
CA THR A 637 15.29 55.98 -36.71
C THR A 637 15.21 54.66 -35.95
N ARG A 638 16.26 54.32 -35.19
CA ARG A 638 16.38 53.03 -34.49
C ARG A 638 17.15 53.17 -33.19
N ILE A 639 16.77 52.36 -32.21
CA ILE A 639 17.52 52.12 -30.97
C ILE A 639 17.79 50.62 -30.90
N THR A 640 19.03 50.24 -30.59
CA THR A 640 19.44 48.86 -30.37
C THR A 640 20.07 48.72 -28.99
N ASN A 641 20.03 47.49 -28.49
CA ASN A 641 20.77 47.06 -27.32
C ASN A 641 21.74 45.97 -27.80
N GLU A 642 23.03 46.28 -27.80
CA GLU A 642 24.11 45.38 -28.21
C GLU A 642 24.87 44.97 -26.94
N ASP A 643 24.60 43.76 -26.44
CA ASP A 643 25.22 43.19 -25.23
C ASP A 643 25.13 44.10 -23.98
N GLY A 644 24.04 44.87 -23.89
CA GLY A 644 23.74 45.77 -22.78
C GLY A 644 24.05 47.24 -23.07
N ASP A 645 24.83 47.54 -24.12
CA ASP A 645 25.11 48.91 -24.52
C ASP A 645 24.04 49.43 -25.49
N PHE A 646 23.48 50.60 -25.17
CA PHE A 646 22.49 51.25 -26.03
C PHE A 646 23.16 52.01 -27.17
N CYS A 647 22.70 51.74 -28.39
CA CYS A 647 23.09 52.44 -29.61
C CYS A 647 21.85 53.07 -30.26
N TYR A 648 22.05 54.13 -31.02
CA TYR A 648 21.00 54.78 -31.80
C TYR A 648 21.48 55.03 -33.24
N GLU A 649 20.53 55.04 -34.17
CA GLU A 649 20.79 55.29 -35.59
C GLU A 649 20.20 56.65 -36.00
N GLU A 650 21.07 57.54 -36.49
CA GLU A 650 20.74 58.87 -36.99
C GLU A 650 21.42 59.05 -38.36
N ASP A 651 20.65 59.48 -39.37
CA ASP A 651 21.12 59.62 -40.77
C ASP A 651 21.83 58.38 -41.35
N GLY A 652 21.42 57.18 -40.91
CA GLY A 652 22.02 55.90 -41.34
C GLY A 652 23.36 55.56 -40.67
N VAL A 653 23.79 56.35 -39.68
CA VAL A 653 24.98 56.11 -38.87
C VAL A 653 24.56 55.61 -37.49
N VAL A 654 25.11 54.47 -37.08
CA VAL A 654 24.91 53.92 -35.74
C VAL A 654 25.98 54.51 -34.81
N ALA A 655 25.55 55.10 -33.71
CA ALA A 655 26.41 55.67 -32.68
C ALA A 655 26.01 55.19 -31.27
N PRO A 656 26.98 55.00 -30.35
CA PRO A 656 26.66 54.70 -28.97
C PRO A 656 25.99 55.90 -28.29
N VAL A 657 25.04 55.63 -27.39
CA VAL A 657 24.28 56.67 -26.66
C VAL A 657 25.19 57.58 -25.83
N ALA A 658 26.39 57.13 -25.46
CA ALA A 658 27.39 57.96 -24.80
C ALA A 658 27.69 59.25 -25.57
N CYS A 659 27.72 59.19 -26.91
CA CYS A 659 28.01 60.30 -27.82
C CYS A 659 26.79 61.21 -28.09
N ALA A 660 25.59 60.84 -27.65
CA ALA A 660 24.38 61.63 -27.87
C ALA A 660 24.38 62.96 -27.09
N SER A 661 23.80 64.01 -27.69
CA SER A 661 23.52 65.28 -27.03
C SER A 661 22.50 65.12 -25.88
N GLY A 662 22.39 66.13 -25.01
CA GLY A 662 21.41 66.10 -23.90
C GLY A 662 19.96 65.88 -24.38
N ALA A 663 19.57 66.53 -25.48
CA ALA A 663 18.24 66.38 -26.07
C ALA A 663 18.05 64.97 -26.68
N GLN A 664 19.04 64.44 -27.40
CA GLN A 664 18.98 63.08 -27.95
C GLN A 664 18.91 62.03 -26.82
N LYS A 665 19.69 62.21 -25.74
CA LYS A 665 19.62 61.35 -24.54
C LYS A 665 18.24 61.38 -23.89
N ALA A 666 17.56 62.53 -23.87
CA ALA A 666 16.19 62.64 -23.35
C ALA A 666 15.17 61.91 -24.24
N PHE A 667 15.28 62.01 -25.57
CA PHE A 667 14.47 61.27 -26.52
C PHE A 667 14.66 59.76 -26.39
N ILE A 668 15.90 59.29 -26.44
CA ILE A 668 16.26 57.87 -26.36
C ILE A 668 15.87 57.31 -24.99
N GLY A 669 16.18 58.02 -23.90
CA GLY A 669 15.86 57.58 -22.54
C GLY A 669 14.35 57.44 -22.31
N SER A 670 13.58 58.43 -22.78
CA SER A 670 12.11 58.36 -22.74
C SER A 670 11.57 57.18 -23.55
N ALA A 671 12.10 56.96 -24.76
CA ALA A 671 11.68 55.89 -25.65
C ALA A 671 11.99 54.49 -25.10
N VAL A 672 13.19 54.27 -24.55
CA VAL A 672 13.57 53.01 -23.90
C VAL A 672 12.70 52.75 -22.67
N ARG A 673 12.43 53.79 -21.85
CA ARG A 673 11.55 53.66 -20.69
C ARG A 673 10.12 53.25 -21.10
N ILE A 674 9.58 53.84 -22.16
CA ILE A 674 8.28 53.45 -22.72
C ILE A 674 8.32 52.01 -23.25
N GLY A 675 9.39 51.64 -23.94
CA GLY A 675 9.60 50.28 -24.45
C GLY A 675 9.57 49.25 -23.32
N LEU A 676 10.30 49.51 -22.23
CA LEU A 676 10.34 48.64 -21.07
C LEU A 676 8.99 48.60 -20.36
N ALA A 677 8.38 49.76 -20.06
CA ALA A 677 7.08 49.81 -19.40
C ALA A 677 6.00 49.09 -20.21
N ARG A 678 6.04 49.15 -21.55
CA ARG A 678 5.12 48.40 -22.43
C ARG A 678 5.41 46.92 -22.49
N ALA A 679 6.68 46.51 -22.48
CA ALA A 679 7.02 45.08 -22.42
C ALA A 679 6.58 44.46 -21.09
N LEU A 680 6.62 45.24 -20.00
CA LEU A 680 6.23 44.80 -18.66
C LEU A 680 4.71 44.81 -18.42
N TYR A 681 4.02 45.88 -18.83
CA TYR A 681 2.62 46.14 -18.46
C TYR A 681 1.66 46.30 -19.64
N GLY A 682 2.14 46.11 -20.87
CA GLY A 682 1.38 46.43 -22.07
C GLY A 682 1.11 47.93 -22.23
N SER A 683 0.11 48.27 -23.04
CA SER A 683 -0.30 49.67 -23.28
C SER A 683 -1.05 50.33 -22.12
N ASP A 684 -1.47 49.54 -21.12
CA ASP A 684 -2.29 49.97 -19.98
C ASP A 684 -1.45 50.45 -18.77
N SER A 685 -0.20 50.84 -19.04
CA SER A 685 0.76 51.32 -18.05
C SER A 685 0.50 52.76 -17.62
N LEU A 686 0.98 53.09 -16.42
CA LEU A 686 1.12 54.45 -15.91
C LEU A 686 2.56 54.90 -16.18
N LEU A 687 2.73 56.07 -16.78
CA LEU A 687 4.05 56.69 -16.92
C LEU A 687 4.06 58.08 -16.30
N ILE A 688 5.15 58.44 -15.65
CA ILE A 688 5.34 59.73 -15.01
C ILE A 688 6.63 60.33 -15.55
N PHE A 689 6.56 61.57 -16.01
CA PHE A 689 7.72 62.32 -16.47
C PHE A 689 7.79 63.69 -15.78
N ASP A 690 8.84 63.89 -14.99
CA ASP A 690 9.14 65.14 -14.31
C ASP A 690 10.15 65.95 -15.14
N GLU A 691 9.65 66.98 -15.82
CA GLU A 691 10.41 67.91 -16.69
C GLU A 691 11.30 67.22 -17.74
N PRO A 692 10.78 66.29 -18.55
CA PRO A 692 11.59 65.57 -19.55
C PRO A 692 12.12 66.47 -20.68
N THR A 693 11.55 67.68 -20.84
CA THR A 693 11.83 68.63 -21.92
C THR A 693 12.70 69.82 -21.49
N GLU A 694 13.19 69.86 -20.25
CA GLU A 694 13.88 71.02 -19.66
C GLU A 694 15.04 71.54 -20.52
N SER A 695 15.90 70.64 -21.02
CA SER A 695 17.11 70.96 -21.78
C SER A 695 16.91 71.09 -23.29
N MET A 696 15.66 71.09 -23.76
CA MET A 696 15.33 71.01 -25.20
C MET A 696 14.92 72.39 -25.76
N SER A 697 15.14 72.60 -27.06
CA SER A 697 14.50 73.71 -27.77
C SER A 697 12.97 73.57 -27.74
N GLU A 698 12.20 74.65 -27.95
CA GLU A 698 10.73 74.56 -28.00
C GLU A 698 10.23 73.52 -29.00
N HIS A 699 10.89 73.44 -30.16
CA HIS A 699 10.58 72.48 -31.21
C HIS A 699 10.73 71.02 -30.73
N ASN A 700 11.88 70.70 -30.12
CA ASN A 700 12.18 69.34 -29.67
C ASN A 700 11.34 68.95 -28.45
N ALA A 701 11.07 69.91 -27.56
CA ALA A 701 10.19 69.71 -26.42
C ALA A 701 8.76 69.34 -26.85
N THR A 702 8.19 70.10 -27.79
CA THR A 702 6.86 69.83 -28.33
C THR A 702 6.79 68.45 -29.00
N GLY A 703 7.84 68.07 -29.74
CA GLY A 703 7.95 66.74 -30.37
C GLY A 703 7.97 65.60 -29.35
N LEU A 704 8.75 65.74 -28.28
CA LEU A 704 8.78 64.76 -27.19
C LEU A 704 7.43 64.68 -26.47
N ALA A 705 6.87 65.83 -26.04
CA ALA A 705 5.58 65.89 -25.34
C ALA A 705 4.43 65.26 -26.16
N ALA A 706 4.37 65.55 -27.47
CA ALA A 706 3.38 64.95 -28.36
C ALA A 706 3.55 63.43 -28.48
N SER A 707 4.79 62.95 -28.56
CA SER A 707 5.08 61.50 -28.58
C SER A 707 4.68 60.84 -27.26
N LEU A 708 4.90 61.50 -26.12
CA LEU A 708 4.49 61.02 -24.79
C LEU A 708 2.97 60.89 -24.66
N ALA A 709 2.18 61.84 -25.17
CA ALA A 709 0.72 61.89 -24.98
C ALA A 709 -0.03 60.60 -25.38
N GLY A 710 0.50 59.83 -26.34
CA GLY A 710 -0.07 58.55 -26.79
C GLY A 710 0.74 57.30 -26.37
N SER A 711 1.74 57.47 -25.50
CA SER A 711 2.67 56.38 -25.16
C SER A 711 2.14 55.39 -24.13
N ALA A 712 1.21 55.82 -23.27
CA ALA A 712 0.61 55.05 -22.20
C ALA A 712 -0.87 55.41 -22.01
N LYS A 713 -1.64 54.50 -21.40
CA LYS A 713 -3.06 54.75 -21.08
C LYS A 713 -3.25 55.94 -20.14
N GLN A 714 -2.33 56.12 -19.20
CA GLN A 714 -2.28 57.30 -18.34
C GLN A 714 -0.84 57.79 -18.23
N LEU A 715 -0.62 59.06 -18.55
CA LEU A 715 0.68 59.70 -18.43
C LEU A 715 0.58 60.96 -17.58
N LEU A 716 1.49 61.15 -16.63
CA LEU A 716 1.64 62.36 -15.85
C LEU A 716 2.88 63.10 -16.36
N LEU A 717 2.72 64.33 -16.81
CA LEU A 717 3.80 65.17 -17.32
C LEU A 717 3.89 66.44 -16.47
N ILE A 718 5.00 66.62 -15.74
CA ILE A 718 5.32 67.91 -15.12
C ILE A 718 6.11 68.72 -16.13
N THR A 719 5.61 69.93 -16.40
CA THR A 719 6.26 70.87 -17.32
C THR A 719 5.90 72.30 -16.91
N HIS A 720 6.82 73.22 -17.18
CA HIS A 720 6.59 74.66 -17.06
C HIS A 720 6.24 75.30 -18.41
N ARG A 721 6.20 74.52 -19.50
CA ARG A 721 5.98 75.02 -20.85
C ARG A 721 4.48 75.05 -21.16
N GLU A 722 3.96 76.21 -21.51
CA GLU A 722 2.54 76.39 -21.86
C GLU A 722 2.15 75.58 -23.11
N GLN A 723 3.06 75.42 -24.07
CA GLN A 723 2.82 74.66 -25.31
C GLN A 723 2.51 73.17 -25.03
N ASP A 724 3.09 72.59 -23.97
CA ASP A 724 2.84 71.19 -23.59
C ASP A 724 1.43 71.01 -22.99
N GLN A 725 0.86 72.07 -22.38
CA GLN A 725 -0.49 72.04 -21.81
C GLN A 725 -1.57 71.90 -22.88
N ALA A 726 -1.32 72.39 -24.10
CA ALA A 726 -2.26 72.26 -25.21
C ALA A 726 -2.50 70.80 -25.65
N LEU A 727 -1.61 69.89 -25.26
CA LEU A 727 -1.71 68.45 -25.53
C LEU A 727 -2.42 67.68 -24.39
N ALA A 728 -2.71 68.35 -23.27
CA ALA A 728 -3.24 67.73 -22.07
C ALA A 728 -4.69 67.29 -22.26
N ALA A 729 -5.00 66.06 -21.84
CA ALA A 729 -6.37 65.61 -21.62
C ALA A 729 -6.93 66.18 -20.29
N ASN A 730 -6.04 66.43 -19.33
CA ASN A 730 -6.36 66.96 -18.01
C ASN A 730 -5.21 67.85 -17.51
N ILE A 731 -5.54 68.99 -16.91
CA ILE A 731 -4.55 69.93 -16.35
C ILE A 731 -4.74 69.99 -14.84
N ILE A 732 -3.67 69.76 -14.09
CA ILE A 732 -3.63 69.79 -12.63
C ILE A 732 -2.79 70.99 -12.20
N GLU A 733 -3.44 72.02 -11.68
CA GLU A 733 -2.78 73.24 -11.19
C GLU A 733 -2.38 73.09 -9.71
N VAL A 734 -1.08 73.26 -9.44
CA VAL A 734 -0.53 73.16 -8.08
C VAL A 734 -0.19 74.55 -7.54
N GLY A 735 -0.82 74.93 -6.42
CA GLY A 735 -0.49 76.15 -5.66
C GLY A 735 -1.46 77.32 -5.82
N VAL A 736 -2.72 77.05 -6.21
CA VAL A 736 -3.83 78.01 -6.24
C VAL A 736 -4.47 78.17 -4.87
#